data_AF-A0A2U8GJW8-F1
#
_entry.id   AF-A0A2U8GJW8-F1
#
_cell.length_a   1.000
_cell.length_b   1.000
_cell.length_c   1.000
_cell.angle_alpha   90.00
_cell.angle_beta   90.00
_cell.angle_gamma   90.00
#
_symmetry.space_group_name_H-M   'P 1'
#
loop_
_entity.id
_entity.type
_entity.pdbx_description
1 polymer ?
#
loop_
_entity_poly.entity_id
_entity_poly.type
_entity_poly.pdbx_seq_one_letter_code
_entity_poly.pdbx_strand_id
1 'polypeptide(L)'
;MQTNYKPSFNSENNNGRKNSSKIKIGDVFSLKINALGPKKTGLVELNNGLTLLIPNTNLGDVVKVKLEKIILNPLKTQKTKNQPKYAIGSLVQILKKANKFSSSATSSKIEDFRLDSKTIEPGQIFELSIKRKGPKNSGLVPISDNFTIIVPNTKVGENVQIQITKVKATYAFAKVLSTKTASKILNKKVPNNKLTKNKTYNIFIPSNAKSIANFFVFKLNGNLLFVKKSLGVNYGDSAKILIIKNREKFSIAKILKVNPISKFNRDLLVKNQIKKMIQSGIHYGERAIRCNANMRSYIWLRKKGRNKNRPFLKRGRHIINLLKTRLCLKKAFLQLSKYAYLGQTFLFVGTKKSAASLIARTAVLSQTAFFVNSRWLGGMLTNWKTILKSISQIRPILKEKQKVISNLLEKRKKIKERLEKKVNLLRQKSRKLMLKGKKFILQLQKDPNYFIKRSQELMKLKTLFLMETKNLMENYSNLFIKQQKISNGMKLLKEKENQLIQQKMFLKNMMQNDINTFTSFKKLFLIGQELMKLKNEANESGNNVWTVSFEKFNLIKNANSINSNSIIPTPSTEILYKILSTMKMKSDPLEISYDKISSNKAKINHSKSTNLKKNLILSKLLDKFTLYLPFIKNYMTLLIRRLQNCNFIYEKFNKDLQEIHQKLSYFSKLTINIQKLINNIQSQFLQQIDFFNKLNQKIRQLSSQQRLLKFLPKLRFLPTTKNKMYERVELLMKKFIDPKMSYPIDQIYDQKLRLTSKKMAATRKQKWQRLEKYFGGITQMSKMSKTQISNNVAIIVGQQEEMNAVRECQKLGMKMFTVIDTNCNPKLSDHIIPANDDSRTSIQYILGQMLTSIRFAQKLRRKVAVKRSLLFL
;
A
#
# COMPACT_ATOMS: atom_id res chain seq x y z
N MET A 1 -41.92 21.13 53.80
CA MET A 1 -43.07 20.48 54.45
C MET A 1 -42.61 19.14 54.97
N GLN A 2 -42.55 19.03 56.30
CA GLN A 2 -42.39 17.76 57.00
C GLN A 2 -43.66 16.92 56.81
N THR A 3 -43.57 15.61 57.09
CA THR A 3 -44.29 15.04 58.25
C THR A 3 -43.64 13.72 58.65
N ASN A 4 -43.66 13.45 59.96
CA ASN A 4 -43.11 12.25 60.58
C ASN A 4 -44.11 11.10 60.53
N TYR A 5 -43.63 9.87 60.70
CA TYR A 5 -44.42 8.81 61.33
C TYR A 5 -43.51 7.98 62.24
N LYS A 6 -43.64 8.20 63.56
CA LYS A 6 -43.36 7.19 64.58
C LYS A 6 -44.65 6.41 64.81
N PRO A 7 -44.62 5.10 65.08
CA PRO A 7 -45.58 4.44 65.94
C PRO A 7 -45.07 4.43 67.39
N SER A 8 -45.99 4.59 68.33
CA SER A 8 -45.77 4.49 69.77
C SER A 8 -45.61 3.03 70.23
N PHE A 9 -44.91 2.84 71.34
CA PHE A 9 -45.10 1.70 72.23
C PHE A 9 -46.12 2.10 73.30
N ASN A 10 -47.01 1.19 73.68
CA ASN A 10 -47.66 1.15 74.99
C ASN A 10 -47.66 -0.32 75.48
N SER A 11 -47.78 -0.49 76.78
CA SER A 11 -47.42 -1.68 77.55
C SER A 11 -48.61 -2.58 77.91
N GLU A 12 -48.27 -3.70 78.59
CA GLU A 12 -49.14 -4.54 79.44
C GLU A 12 -50.15 -5.49 78.74
N ASN A 13 -50.46 -6.68 79.26
CA ASN A 13 -50.00 -7.33 80.51
C ASN A 13 -49.91 -8.87 80.40
N ASN A 14 -49.03 -9.46 81.23
CA ASN A 14 -49.11 -10.74 82.00
C ASN A 14 -50.02 -11.91 81.51
N ASN A 15 -49.69 -13.21 81.68
CA ASN A 15 -48.89 -13.93 82.69
C ASN A 15 -48.47 -15.34 82.12
N GLY A 16 -47.63 -16.14 82.82
CA GLY A 16 -47.62 -17.61 82.54
C GLY A 16 -46.33 -18.45 82.56
N ARG A 17 -45.26 -18.05 83.28
CA ARG A 17 -44.24 -18.89 83.98
C ARG A 17 -43.74 -20.26 83.42
N LYS A 18 -42.39 -20.39 83.46
CA LYS A 18 -41.55 -21.60 83.78
C LYS A 18 -41.50 -22.72 82.70
N ASN A 19 -40.38 -23.41 82.43
CA ASN A 19 -39.02 -23.44 83.02
C ASN A 19 -37.99 -23.75 81.92
N SER A 20 -36.86 -23.02 81.87
CA SER A 20 -35.73 -23.33 80.98
C SER A 20 -34.57 -23.96 81.75
N SER A 21 -34.39 -25.28 81.63
CA SER A 21 -33.15 -25.93 82.06
C SER A 21 -31.96 -25.40 81.22
N LYS A 22 -30.84 -25.13 81.89
CA LYS A 22 -29.60 -24.70 81.23
C LYS A 22 -28.92 -25.92 80.60
N ILE A 23 -29.11 -26.05 79.29
CA ILE A 23 -28.49 -27.07 78.45
C ILE A 23 -26.96 -27.00 78.53
N LYS A 24 -26.32 -28.13 78.80
CA LYS A 24 -24.85 -28.30 78.85
C LYS A 24 -24.32 -28.96 77.57
N ILE A 25 -23.01 -28.87 77.38
CA ILE A 25 -22.30 -29.65 76.35
C ILE A 25 -22.22 -31.10 76.83
N GLY A 26 -22.57 -32.05 75.97
CA GLY A 26 -22.66 -33.48 76.27
C GLY A 26 -24.09 -34.03 76.37
N ASP A 27 -25.08 -33.17 76.63
CA ASP A 27 -26.48 -33.57 76.80
C ASP A 27 -27.06 -34.24 75.54
N VAL A 28 -27.96 -35.22 75.71
CA VAL A 28 -28.61 -35.97 74.63
C VAL A 28 -30.12 -35.76 74.66
N PHE A 29 -30.70 -35.27 73.56
CA PHE A 29 -32.14 -34.98 73.44
C PHE A 29 -32.76 -35.60 72.18
N SER A 30 -34.06 -35.93 72.24
CA SER A 30 -34.88 -36.30 71.09
C SER A 30 -35.63 -35.07 70.54
N LEU A 31 -35.46 -34.76 69.27
CA LEU A 31 -36.00 -33.54 68.64
C LEU A 31 -36.52 -33.82 67.22
N LYS A 32 -37.62 -33.18 66.82
CA LYS A 32 -38.13 -33.17 65.44
C LYS A 32 -37.47 -32.03 64.65
N ILE A 33 -37.05 -32.31 63.41
CA ILE A 33 -36.37 -31.32 62.57
C ILE A 33 -37.37 -30.42 61.84
N ASN A 34 -37.44 -29.17 62.28
CA ASN A 34 -38.43 -28.18 61.83
C ASN A 34 -37.98 -27.34 60.63
N ALA A 35 -36.68 -27.30 60.31
CA ALA A 35 -36.14 -26.60 59.14
C ALA A 35 -34.85 -27.28 58.63
N LEU A 36 -34.52 -27.04 57.36
CA LEU A 36 -33.33 -27.60 56.71
C LEU A 36 -32.38 -26.50 56.21
N GLY A 37 -31.11 -26.62 56.56
CA GLY A 37 -30.00 -25.81 56.08
C GLY A 37 -29.27 -26.43 54.88
N PRO A 38 -28.22 -25.76 54.37
CA PRO A 38 -27.40 -26.29 53.27
C PRO A 38 -26.70 -27.60 53.67
N LYS A 39 -26.44 -28.48 52.69
CA LYS A 39 -25.83 -29.81 52.87
C LYS A 39 -26.57 -30.75 53.85
N LYS A 40 -27.91 -30.82 53.78
CA LYS A 40 -28.75 -31.68 54.65
C LYS A 40 -28.47 -31.49 56.16
N THR A 41 -28.34 -30.24 56.59
CA THR A 41 -28.21 -29.90 58.00
C THR A 41 -29.61 -29.62 58.58
N GLY A 42 -30.08 -30.46 59.50
CA GLY A 42 -31.27 -30.19 60.29
C GLY A 42 -31.06 -28.98 61.20
N LEU A 43 -32.08 -28.13 61.27
CA LEU A 43 -32.12 -26.92 62.10
C LEU A 43 -33.30 -27.03 63.06
N VAL A 44 -33.01 -27.04 64.36
CA VAL A 44 -34.02 -27.02 65.43
C VAL A 44 -33.81 -25.78 66.28
N GLU A 45 -34.87 -24.99 66.50
CA GLU A 45 -34.83 -23.90 67.49
C GLU A 45 -35.37 -24.45 68.80
N LEU A 46 -34.53 -24.42 69.84
CA LEU A 46 -34.84 -24.85 71.20
C LEU A 46 -35.55 -23.71 71.94
N ASN A 47 -36.37 -24.05 72.94
CA ASN A 47 -37.20 -23.09 73.71
C ASN A 47 -36.39 -21.92 74.31
N ASN A 48 -35.09 -22.11 74.55
CA ASN A 48 -34.18 -21.10 75.08
C ASN A 48 -33.65 -20.11 74.00
N GLY A 49 -34.20 -20.12 72.78
CA GLY A 49 -33.77 -19.29 71.64
C GLY A 49 -32.51 -19.80 70.89
N LEU A 50 -31.92 -20.88 71.37
CA LEU A 50 -30.75 -21.54 70.78
C LEU A 50 -31.13 -22.29 69.50
N THR A 51 -30.44 -22.00 68.38
CA THR A 51 -30.55 -22.83 67.17
C THR A 51 -29.51 -23.97 67.22
N LEU A 52 -29.97 -25.22 67.15
CA LEU A 52 -29.16 -26.42 67.06
C LEU A 52 -28.97 -26.83 65.59
N LEU A 53 -27.72 -27.08 65.20
CA LEU A 53 -27.31 -27.57 63.89
C LEU A 53 -27.00 -29.07 63.96
N ILE A 54 -27.66 -29.89 63.14
CA ILE A 54 -27.55 -31.36 63.14
C ILE A 54 -27.21 -31.85 61.72
N PRO A 55 -26.02 -32.37 61.44
CA PRO A 55 -25.66 -32.83 60.08
C PRO A 55 -26.42 -34.11 59.66
N ASN A 56 -26.52 -34.33 58.35
CA ASN A 56 -27.03 -35.56 57.70
C ASN A 56 -28.47 -35.97 58.07
N THR A 57 -29.38 -35.01 58.14
CA THR A 57 -30.80 -35.26 58.49
C THR A 57 -31.77 -34.59 57.49
N ASN A 58 -33.04 -35.00 57.50
CA ASN A 58 -34.08 -34.45 56.62
C ASN A 58 -35.17 -33.70 57.41
N LEU A 59 -35.97 -32.90 56.71
CA LEU A 59 -37.10 -32.18 57.29
C LEU A 59 -38.14 -33.17 57.83
N GLY A 60 -38.56 -33.00 59.07
CA GLY A 60 -39.56 -33.85 59.73
C GLY A 60 -39.03 -35.12 60.40
N ASP A 61 -37.75 -35.48 60.20
CA ASP A 61 -37.13 -36.60 60.93
C ASP A 61 -37.15 -36.32 62.45
N VAL A 62 -37.47 -37.33 63.27
CA VAL A 62 -37.32 -37.30 64.72
C VAL A 62 -36.01 -37.98 65.08
N VAL A 63 -35.10 -37.23 65.69
CA VAL A 63 -33.69 -37.61 65.87
C VAL A 63 -33.25 -37.46 67.32
N LYS A 64 -32.47 -38.44 67.81
CA LYS A 64 -31.73 -38.37 69.08
C LYS A 64 -30.35 -37.79 68.78
N VAL A 65 -30.01 -36.69 69.45
CA VAL A 65 -28.86 -35.83 69.13
C VAL A 65 -28.07 -35.54 70.39
N LYS A 66 -26.74 -35.66 70.32
CA LYS A 66 -25.82 -35.27 71.39
C LYS A 66 -25.26 -33.87 71.11
N LEU A 67 -25.27 -32.99 72.09
CA LEU A 67 -24.70 -31.65 71.97
C LEU A 67 -23.18 -31.68 72.11
N GLU A 68 -22.47 -31.23 71.07
CA GLU A 68 -21.00 -31.23 71.04
C GLU A 68 -20.41 -29.86 71.35
N LYS A 69 -21.04 -28.78 70.87
CA LYS A 69 -20.46 -27.44 70.99
C LYS A 69 -21.52 -26.35 71.02
N ILE A 70 -21.43 -25.46 72.01
CA ILE A 70 -22.22 -24.23 72.07
C ILE A 70 -21.29 -23.07 71.68
N ILE A 71 -21.70 -22.26 70.68
CA ILE A 71 -20.88 -21.16 70.17
C ILE A 71 -21.46 -19.83 70.64
N LEU A 72 -20.74 -19.17 71.55
CA LEU A 72 -21.03 -17.84 72.07
C LEU A 72 -20.60 -16.75 71.06
N ASN A 73 -21.19 -15.56 71.17
CA ASN A 73 -21.02 -14.49 70.19
C ASN A 73 -19.88 -13.52 70.64
N PRO A 74 -18.73 -13.44 69.94
CA PRO A 74 -17.52 -12.79 70.47
C PRO A 74 -17.50 -11.25 70.33
N LEU A 75 -18.57 -10.63 69.86
CA LEU A 75 -18.65 -9.19 69.59
C LEU A 75 -19.90 -8.59 70.23
N LYS A 76 -19.78 -8.16 71.49
CA LYS A 76 -20.62 -7.15 72.16
C LYS A 76 -19.93 -6.68 73.44
N THR A 77 -19.89 -5.37 73.64
CA THR A 77 -19.29 -4.72 74.82
C THR A 77 -20.13 -4.93 76.09
N GLN A 78 -19.47 -4.75 77.23
CA GLN A 78 -20.00 -5.02 78.57
C GLN A 78 -21.33 -4.28 78.86
N LYS A 79 -22.39 -5.05 79.17
CA LYS A 79 -23.61 -4.73 79.96
C LYS A 79 -24.87 -5.55 79.59
N THR A 80 -24.79 -6.49 78.64
CA THR A 80 -25.87 -7.48 78.40
C THR A 80 -25.36 -8.92 78.52
N LYS A 81 -26.07 -9.78 79.28
CA LYS A 81 -25.64 -11.15 79.60
C LYS A 81 -25.43 -11.98 78.32
N ASN A 82 -24.33 -12.75 78.29
CA ASN A 82 -23.89 -13.56 77.15
C ASN A 82 -24.99 -14.51 76.63
N GLN A 83 -25.60 -14.17 75.50
CA GLN A 83 -26.52 -15.07 74.78
C GLN A 83 -25.76 -15.90 73.72
N PRO A 84 -25.89 -17.23 73.71
CA PRO A 84 -25.24 -18.08 72.71
C PRO A 84 -25.88 -17.95 71.33
N LYS A 85 -25.06 -18.06 70.28
CA LYS A 85 -25.44 -17.73 68.90
C LYS A 85 -26.09 -18.91 68.17
N TYR A 86 -25.51 -20.09 68.34
CA TYR A 86 -26.04 -21.38 67.89
C TYR A 86 -25.24 -22.51 68.57
N ALA A 87 -25.76 -23.73 68.52
CA ALA A 87 -25.09 -24.93 68.98
C ALA A 87 -24.98 -25.95 67.85
N ILE A 88 -24.01 -26.85 67.95
CA ILE A 88 -23.78 -27.97 67.04
C ILE A 88 -23.97 -29.26 67.84
N GLY A 89 -24.73 -30.20 67.29
CA GLY A 89 -24.89 -31.53 67.86
C GLY A 89 -24.73 -32.61 66.79
N SER A 90 -24.14 -33.73 67.17
CA SER A 90 -24.04 -34.91 66.33
C SER A 90 -25.29 -35.78 66.44
N LEU A 91 -25.67 -36.37 65.31
CA LEU A 91 -26.74 -37.33 65.23
C LEU A 91 -26.31 -38.64 65.92
N VAL A 92 -27.00 -39.03 66.98
CA VAL A 92 -26.77 -40.32 67.65
C VAL A 92 -27.61 -41.41 66.99
N GLN A 93 -28.90 -41.15 66.78
CA GLN A 93 -29.83 -42.11 66.18
C GLN A 93 -31.02 -41.38 65.55
N ILE A 94 -31.57 -41.90 64.44
CA ILE A 94 -32.87 -41.46 63.93
C ILE A 94 -33.96 -42.35 64.56
N LEU A 95 -34.83 -41.76 65.38
CA LEU A 95 -35.90 -42.48 66.08
C LEU A 95 -37.10 -42.74 65.15
N LYS A 96 -37.42 -41.78 64.26
CA LYS A 96 -38.46 -41.93 63.23
C LYS A 96 -38.08 -41.13 62.00
N LYS A 97 -37.91 -41.79 60.85
CA LYS A 97 -37.73 -41.12 59.55
C LYS A 97 -39.04 -40.49 59.10
N ALA A 98 -38.96 -39.32 58.46
CA ALA A 98 -40.11 -38.71 57.80
C ALA A 98 -40.57 -39.59 56.63
N ASN A 99 -41.88 -39.88 56.58
CA ASN A 99 -42.47 -40.56 55.42
C ASN A 99 -42.22 -39.72 54.16
N LYS A 100 -41.73 -40.35 53.08
CA LYS A 100 -41.65 -39.70 51.77
C LYS A 100 -43.07 -39.38 51.32
N PHE A 101 -43.45 -38.10 51.39
CA PHE A 101 -44.73 -37.65 50.85
C PHE A 101 -44.81 -37.97 49.36
N SER A 102 -45.71 -38.88 49.01
CA SER A 102 -46.17 -39.13 47.66
C SER A 102 -46.85 -37.88 47.09
N SER A 103 -46.85 -37.79 45.76
CA SER A 103 -47.30 -36.61 45.03
C SER A 103 -48.82 -36.47 44.97
N SER A 104 -49.46 -36.12 46.08
CA SER A 104 -50.87 -35.75 46.15
C SER A 104 -51.14 -34.84 47.36
N ALA A 105 -50.99 -33.53 47.16
CA ALA A 105 -51.44 -32.51 48.10
C ALA A 105 -52.18 -31.41 47.33
N THR A 106 -53.41 -31.14 47.74
CA THR A 106 -54.37 -30.25 47.08
C THR A 106 -53.90 -28.79 47.10
N SER A 107 -54.07 -28.08 45.98
CA SER A 107 -53.84 -26.64 45.90
C SER A 107 -55.04 -25.88 46.46
N SER A 108 -55.02 -25.51 47.75
CA SER A 108 -56.00 -24.59 48.31
C SER A 108 -55.71 -23.16 47.83
N LYS A 109 -56.71 -22.56 47.15
CA LYS A 109 -56.75 -21.12 46.94
C LYS A 109 -57.32 -20.47 48.19
N ILE A 110 -56.61 -19.52 48.76
CA ILE A 110 -57.14 -18.67 49.84
C ILE A 110 -57.73 -17.43 49.17
N GLU A 111 -58.97 -17.58 48.71
CA GLU A 111 -59.89 -16.47 48.57
C GLU A 111 -60.88 -16.60 49.74
N ASP A 112 -60.82 -15.63 50.65
CA ASP A 112 -61.70 -15.39 51.80
C ASP A 112 -61.82 -16.45 52.91
N PHE A 113 -60.71 -16.78 53.59
CA PHE A 113 -60.73 -17.30 54.98
C PHE A 113 -59.67 -16.65 55.87
N ARG A 114 -60.04 -16.31 57.11
CA ARG A 114 -59.11 -15.85 58.16
C ARG A 114 -58.23 -17.01 58.63
N LEU A 115 -57.02 -17.16 58.07
CA LEU A 115 -56.04 -18.10 58.61
C LEU A 115 -55.35 -17.54 59.86
N ASP A 116 -55.62 -18.16 61.00
CA ASP A 116 -54.85 -17.94 62.22
C ASP A 116 -53.41 -18.49 62.09
N SER A 117 -52.45 -17.78 62.69
CA SER A 117 -51.02 -18.06 62.57
C SER A 117 -50.57 -19.42 63.14
N LYS A 118 -51.45 -20.17 63.81
CA LYS A 118 -51.20 -21.51 64.38
C LYS A 118 -51.27 -22.65 63.35
N THR A 119 -51.82 -22.45 62.15
CA THR A 119 -52.14 -23.54 61.20
C THR A 119 -51.13 -23.76 60.08
N ILE A 120 -50.05 -22.98 60.04
CA ILE A 120 -49.09 -22.95 58.93
C ILE A 120 -47.91 -23.89 59.22
N GLU A 121 -47.75 -24.96 58.44
CA GLU A 121 -46.67 -25.96 58.62
C GLU A 121 -45.57 -25.88 57.53
N PRO A 122 -44.30 -26.18 57.86
CA PRO A 122 -43.23 -26.32 56.89
C PRO A 122 -43.52 -27.45 55.88
N GLY A 123 -43.48 -27.13 54.57
CA GLY A 123 -43.72 -28.05 53.47
C GLY A 123 -44.99 -27.76 52.66
N GLN A 124 -45.97 -27.05 53.24
CA GLN A 124 -47.22 -26.65 52.57
C GLN A 124 -46.97 -25.71 51.37
N ILE A 125 -47.87 -25.76 50.38
CA ILE A 125 -47.78 -25.00 49.13
C ILE A 125 -48.97 -24.04 49.01
N PHE A 126 -48.72 -22.77 48.71
CA PHE A 126 -49.74 -21.72 48.58
C PHE A 126 -49.56 -20.90 47.30
N GLU A 127 -50.66 -20.41 46.73
CA GLU A 127 -50.66 -19.34 45.72
C GLU A 127 -50.92 -17.99 46.39
N LEU A 128 -49.95 -17.06 46.33
CA LEU A 128 -50.06 -15.76 47.01
C LEU A 128 -49.57 -14.61 46.12
N SER A 129 -50.22 -13.45 46.28
CA SER A 129 -49.85 -12.18 45.65
C SER A 129 -48.96 -11.33 46.57
N ILE A 130 -47.87 -10.79 46.04
CA ILE A 130 -46.88 -10.08 46.86
C ILE A 130 -47.32 -8.64 47.11
N LYS A 131 -47.77 -8.35 48.34
CA LYS A 131 -48.34 -7.05 48.72
C LYS A 131 -47.28 -5.96 49.01
N ARG A 132 -46.13 -6.30 49.61
CA ARG A 132 -45.09 -5.32 50.00
C ARG A 132 -43.68 -5.80 49.64
N LYS A 133 -42.70 -4.87 49.56
CA LYS A 133 -41.29 -5.21 49.30
C LYS A 133 -40.49 -5.21 50.61
N GLY A 134 -39.77 -6.30 50.86
CA GLY A 134 -38.85 -6.45 52.00
C GLY A 134 -37.38 -6.20 51.64
N PRO A 135 -36.49 -6.26 52.65
CA PRO A 135 -35.05 -6.12 52.46
C PRO A 135 -34.48 -7.25 51.57
N LYS A 136 -33.31 -7.00 50.95
CA LYS A 136 -32.62 -7.94 50.04
C LYS A 136 -33.49 -8.48 48.88
N ASN A 137 -34.37 -7.64 48.30
CA ASN A 137 -35.29 -8.02 47.20
C ASN A 137 -36.22 -9.21 47.54
N SER A 138 -36.66 -9.30 48.80
CA SER A 138 -37.78 -10.17 49.17
C SER A 138 -39.13 -9.48 48.91
N GLY A 139 -40.16 -10.28 48.64
CA GLY A 139 -41.56 -9.92 48.78
C GLY A 139 -42.04 -10.26 50.20
N LEU A 140 -42.92 -9.41 50.74
CA LEU A 140 -43.60 -9.61 52.02
C LEU A 140 -45.10 -9.74 51.77
N VAL A 141 -45.69 -10.81 52.32
CA VAL A 141 -47.13 -11.10 52.29
C VAL A 141 -47.62 -11.14 53.75
N PRO A 142 -48.21 -10.06 54.29
CA PRO A 142 -48.94 -10.16 55.55
C PRO A 142 -50.19 -11.01 55.35
N ILE A 143 -50.37 -12.00 56.22
CA ILE A 143 -51.55 -12.88 56.27
C ILE A 143 -52.51 -12.35 57.35
N SER A 144 -51.96 -12.07 58.54
CA SER A 144 -52.65 -11.38 59.64
C SER A 144 -51.74 -10.27 60.18
N ASP A 145 -52.27 -9.40 61.04
CA ASP A 145 -51.54 -8.23 61.55
C ASP A 145 -50.22 -8.58 62.25
N ASN A 146 -50.17 -9.75 62.88
CA ASN A 146 -48.99 -10.25 63.61
C ASN A 146 -48.19 -11.34 62.85
N PHE A 147 -48.55 -11.67 61.60
CA PHE A 147 -47.87 -12.74 60.84
C PHE A 147 -47.60 -12.43 59.36
N THR A 148 -46.34 -12.56 58.95
CA THR A 148 -45.88 -12.26 57.57
C THR A 148 -45.13 -13.43 56.91
N ILE A 149 -45.44 -13.74 55.65
CA ILE A 149 -44.61 -14.61 54.82
C ILE A 149 -43.58 -13.79 54.04
N ILE A 150 -42.33 -14.23 54.11
CA ILE A 150 -41.17 -13.64 53.44
C ILE A 150 -40.74 -14.55 52.28
N VAL A 151 -40.84 -14.03 51.06
CA VAL A 151 -40.54 -14.74 49.81
C VAL A 151 -39.32 -14.10 49.14
N PRO A 152 -38.20 -14.80 48.91
CA PRO A 152 -36.99 -14.19 48.34
C PRO A 152 -37.08 -14.01 46.82
N ASN A 153 -36.41 -12.98 46.29
CA ASN A 153 -36.21 -12.70 44.86
C ASN A 153 -37.50 -12.43 44.03
N THR A 154 -38.49 -11.76 44.60
CA THR A 154 -39.77 -11.47 43.95
C THR A 154 -40.15 -9.99 44.00
N LYS A 155 -41.12 -9.56 43.17
CA LYS A 155 -41.59 -8.17 43.10
C LYS A 155 -43.02 -8.01 43.60
N VAL A 156 -43.32 -6.80 44.06
CA VAL A 156 -44.68 -6.38 44.46
C VAL A 156 -45.63 -6.50 43.27
N GLY A 157 -46.77 -7.16 43.47
CA GLY A 157 -47.78 -7.46 42.46
C GLY A 157 -47.56 -8.73 41.64
N GLU A 158 -46.51 -9.53 41.92
CA GLU A 158 -46.36 -10.87 41.32
C GLU A 158 -47.19 -11.90 42.12
N ASN A 159 -48.00 -12.70 41.42
CA ASN A 159 -48.69 -13.89 41.98
C ASN A 159 -47.79 -15.10 41.78
N VAL A 160 -47.51 -15.84 42.86
CA VAL A 160 -46.46 -16.87 42.87
C VAL A 160 -46.89 -18.09 43.70
N GLN A 161 -46.68 -19.29 43.15
CA GLN A 161 -46.70 -20.54 43.92
C GLN A 161 -45.45 -20.63 44.80
N ILE A 162 -45.65 -20.74 46.11
CA ILE A 162 -44.57 -20.81 47.10
C ILE A 162 -44.75 -22.03 47.99
N GLN A 163 -43.64 -22.66 48.36
CA GLN A 163 -43.60 -23.72 49.37
C GLN A 163 -42.97 -23.16 50.65
N ILE A 164 -43.61 -23.36 51.79
CA ILE A 164 -43.09 -22.88 53.08
C ILE A 164 -41.90 -23.74 53.50
N THR A 165 -40.77 -23.12 53.83
CA THR A 165 -39.52 -23.83 54.17
C THR A 165 -39.13 -23.69 55.63
N LYS A 166 -39.59 -22.63 56.31
CA LYS A 166 -39.37 -22.44 57.75
C LYS A 166 -40.45 -21.53 58.33
N VAL A 167 -41.03 -21.94 59.45
CA VAL A 167 -42.01 -21.15 60.22
C VAL A 167 -41.35 -20.65 61.51
N LYS A 168 -41.70 -19.44 61.95
CA LYS A 168 -41.39 -18.84 63.26
C LYS A 168 -42.63 -18.17 63.81
N ALA A 169 -42.62 -17.80 65.09
CA ALA A 169 -43.77 -17.23 65.81
C ALA A 169 -44.49 -16.06 65.10
N THR A 170 -43.77 -15.16 64.43
CA THR A 170 -44.33 -13.95 63.79
C THR A 170 -44.11 -13.86 62.27
N TYR A 171 -43.41 -14.84 61.68
CA TYR A 171 -43.19 -14.88 60.24
C TYR A 171 -42.77 -16.27 59.73
N ALA A 172 -43.02 -16.53 58.45
CA ALA A 172 -42.51 -17.72 57.76
C ALA A 172 -41.64 -17.34 56.55
N PHE A 173 -40.60 -18.14 56.27
CA PHE A 173 -39.90 -18.12 55.00
C PHE A 173 -40.51 -19.13 54.04
N ALA A 174 -40.70 -18.72 52.80
CA ALA A 174 -41.15 -19.60 51.73
C ALA A 174 -40.20 -19.52 50.53
N LYS A 175 -40.04 -20.63 49.82
CA LYS A 175 -39.30 -20.75 48.58
C LYS A 175 -40.27 -20.73 47.42
N VAL A 176 -40.01 -19.92 46.40
CA VAL A 176 -40.76 -19.96 45.14
C VAL A 176 -40.58 -21.34 44.51
N LEU A 177 -41.69 -22.08 44.36
CA LEU A 177 -41.72 -23.22 43.45
C LEU A 177 -41.66 -22.67 42.03
N SER A 178 -40.80 -23.26 41.20
CA SER A 178 -40.39 -22.66 39.93
C SER A 178 -41.55 -22.58 38.94
N THR A 179 -42.24 -21.44 38.95
CA THR A 179 -43.13 -21.07 37.85
C THR A 179 -42.30 -21.13 36.55
N LYS A 180 -42.76 -21.95 35.59
CA LYS A 180 -42.13 -22.12 34.25
C LYS A 180 -42.36 -20.87 33.38
N THR A 181 -42.10 -19.69 33.92
CA THR A 181 -42.49 -18.36 33.41
C THR A 181 -41.30 -17.53 32.96
N ALA A 182 -40.06 -17.92 33.29
CA ALA A 182 -38.86 -17.43 32.61
C ALA A 182 -38.67 -18.04 31.21
N SER A 183 -39.28 -19.21 30.93
CA SER A 183 -39.21 -19.90 29.63
C SER A 183 -40.49 -19.83 28.79
N LYS A 184 -41.65 -19.48 29.36
CA LYS A 184 -42.91 -19.31 28.59
C LYS A 184 -43.15 -17.92 27.98
N ILE A 185 -42.47 -16.87 28.45
CA ILE A 185 -42.65 -15.48 27.92
C ILE A 185 -41.90 -15.26 26.58
N LEU A 186 -40.99 -16.15 26.19
CA LEU A 186 -40.32 -16.12 24.88
C LEU A 186 -41.09 -16.83 23.74
N ASN A 187 -42.13 -17.61 24.05
CA ASN A 187 -42.86 -18.40 23.03
C ASN A 187 -44.26 -17.87 22.65
N LYS A 188 -44.74 -16.73 23.19
CA LYS A 188 -45.95 -16.07 22.68
C LYS A 188 -45.66 -15.07 21.54
N LYS A 189 -45.12 -15.58 20.41
CA LYS A 189 -45.28 -15.08 19.02
C LYS A 189 -44.42 -15.81 17.96
N VAL A 190 -44.13 -17.09 18.15
CA VAL A 190 -43.88 -18.01 17.03
C VAL A 190 -45.02 -19.01 17.07
N PRO A 191 -45.95 -19.03 16.09
CA PRO A 191 -46.96 -20.08 16.04
C PRO A 191 -46.28 -21.43 15.83
N ASN A 192 -46.89 -22.54 16.26
CA ASN A 192 -46.40 -23.91 16.03
C ASN A 192 -46.41 -24.33 14.53
N ASN A 193 -46.57 -23.38 13.62
CA ASN A 193 -46.71 -23.61 12.19
C ASN A 193 -45.32 -23.80 11.58
N LYS A 194 -45.16 -24.86 10.77
CA LYS A 194 -44.03 -25.05 9.85
C LYS A 194 -43.67 -23.72 9.16
N LEU A 195 -42.38 -23.45 9.06
CA LEU A 195 -41.81 -22.22 8.51
C LEU A 195 -42.14 -22.05 7.01
N THR A 196 -43.31 -21.49 6.69
CA THR A 196 -43.78 -21.37 5.30
C THR A 196 -42.97 -20.37 4.46
N LYS A 197 -42.70 -20.73 3.20
CA LYS A 197 -42.08 -19.87 2.18
C LYS A 197 -42.88 -18.55 2.05
N ASN A 198 -42.18 -17.45 1.82
CA ASN A 198 -42.69 -16.08 1.67
C ASN A 198 -43.44 -15.46 2.87
N LYS A 199 -43.62 -16.13 4.02
CA LYS A 199 -44.14 -15.47 5.24
C LYS A 199 -43.03 -14.77 6.04
N THR A 200 -43.43 -13.74 6.81
CA THR A 200 -42.51 -12.96 7.66
C THR A 200 -42.67 -13.30 9.14
N TYR A 201 -41.55 -13.45 9.84
CA TYR A 201 -41.50 -13.82 11.26
C TYR A 201 -40.62 -12.85 12.05
N ASN A 202 -40.94 -12.62 13.32
CA ASN A 202 -40.09 -11.87 14.24
C ASN A 202 -39.23 -12.86 15.02
N ILE A 203 -37.93 -12.88 14.80
CA ILE A 203 -37.02 -13.88 15.37
C ILE A 203 -35.87 -13.18 16.10
N PHE A 204 -35.51 -13.72 17.27
CA PHE A 204 -34.33 -13.34 18.04
C PHE A 204 -33.12 -14.14 17.53
N ILE A 205 -32.01 -13.47 17.22
CA ILE A 205 -30.77 -14.17 16.81
C ILE A 205 -30.01 -14.53 18.09
N PRO A 206 -29.90 -15.82 18.46
CA PRO A 206 -29.26 -16.19 19.73
C PRO A 206 -27.76 -15.89 19.70
N SER A 207 -27.19 -15.59 20.88
CA SER A 207 -25.74 -15.43 21.09
C SER A 207 -24.94 -16.64 20.61
N ASN A 208 -25.53 -17.82 20.68
CA ASN A 208 -24.90 -19.11 20.40
C ASN A 208 -25.13 -19.56 18.93
N ALA A 209 -25.63 -18.69 18.05
CA ALA A 209 -25.81 -19.01 16.64
C ALA A 209 -24.46 -19.24 15.94
N LYS A 210 -24.33 -20.35 15.20
CA LYS A 210 -23.14 -20.58 14.37
C LYS A 210 -23.15 -19.63 13.19
N SER A 211 -21.97 -19.12 12.81
CA SER A 211 -21.80 -18.23 11.65
C SER A 211 -21.17 -19.00 10.51
N ILE A 212 -21.93 -19.26 9.45
CA ILE A 212 -21.45 -19.93 8.24
C ILE A 212 -21.51 -18.93 7.09
N ALA A 213 -20.34 -18.49 6.61
CA ALA A 213 -20.18 -17.42 5.64
C ALA A 213 -21.09 -16.19 5.97
N ASN A 214 -22.01 -15.87 5.06
CA ASN A 214 -22.94 -14.75 5.15
C ASN A 214 -24.30 -15.10 5.82
N PHE A 215 -24.38 -16.16 6.62
CA PHE A 215 -25.58 -16.56 7.34
C PHE A 215 -25.34 -16.72 8.86
N PHE A 216 -26.35 -16.35 9.65
CA PHE A 216 -26.52 -16.83 11.01
C PHE A 216 -27.28 -18.16 10.95
N VAL A 217 -26.79 -19.18 11.64
CA VAL A 217 -27.31 -20.55 11.58
C VAL A 217 -27.62 -21.03 12.99
N PHE A 218 -28.89 -21.30 13.26
CA PHE A 218 -29.36 -21.84 14.54
C PHE A 218 -30.59 -22.74 14.31
N LYS A 219 -30.82 -23.69 15.22
CA LYS A 219 -32.01 -24.55 15.16
C LYS A 219 -33.23 -23.80 15.69
N LEU A 220 -34.37 -23.99 15.04
CA LEU A 220 -35.66 -23.45 15.44
C LEU A 220 -36.72 -24.53 15.17
N ASN A 221 -37.34 -25.05 16.22
CA ASN A 221 -38.28 -26.18 16.19
C ASN A 221 -37.72 -27.40 15.40
N GLY A 222 -36.49 -27.82 15.73
CA GLY A 222 -35.79 -28.94 15.09
C GLY A 222 -35.03 -28.55 13.81
N ASN A 223 -35.61 -27.70 12.96
CA ASN A 223 -35.06 -27.33 11.66
C ASN A 223 -33.93 -26.29 11.73
N LEU A 224 -32.96 -26.36 10.82
CA LEU A 224 -31.89 -25.37 10.71
C LEU A 224 -32.37 -24.11 9.99
N LEU A 225 -32.28 -22.96 10.65
CA LEU A 225 -32.62 -21.66 10.05
C LEU A 225 -31.35 -20.90 9.64
N PHE A 226 -31.22 -20.64 8.34
CA PHE A 226 -30.14 -19.85 7.74
C PHE A 226 -30.61 -18.41 7.50
N VAL A 227 -30.33 -17.49 8.42
CA VAL A 227 -30.70 -16.07 8.30
C VAL A 227 -29.56 -15.28 7.65
N LYS A 228 -29.77 -14.74 6.45
CA LYS A 228 -28.75 -13.98 5.71
C LYS A 228 -28.34 -12.71 6.47
N LYS A 229 -27.08 -12.62 6.87
CA LYS A 229 -26.46 -11.45 7.51
C LYS A 229 -26.67 -10.22 6.62
N SER A 230 -27.54 -9.33 7.05
CA SER A 230 -27.97 -8.15 6.31
C SER A 230 -28.52 -7.11 7.27
N LEU A 231 -28.56 -5.84 6.85
CA LEU A 231 -29.04 -4.71 7.65
C LEU A 231 -28.29 -4.46 8.99
N GLY A 232 -27.09 -5.03 9.17
CA GLY A 232 -26.20 -4.74 10.31
C GLY A 232 -26.62 -5.39 11.64
N VAL A 233 -27.43 -6.45 11.58
CA VAL A 233 -27.89 -7.19 12.77
C VAL A 233 -26.75 -7.99 13.40
N ASN A 234 -26.61 -7.91 14.72
CA ASN A 234 -25.63 -8.65 15.51
C ASN A 234 -26.29 -9.82 16.26
N TYR A 235 -25.47 -10.65 16.90
CA TYR A 235 -25.96 -11.65 17.86
C TYR A 235 -26.66 -10.95 19.04
N GLY A 236 -27.79 -11.51 19.50
CA GLY A 236 -28.63 -10.92 20.55
C GLY A 236 -29.62 -9.85 20.08
N ASP A 237 -29.61 -9.48 18.80
CA ASP A 237 -30.63 -8.59 18.23
C ASP A 237 -31.91 -9.36 17.85
N SER A 238 -33.05 -8.66 17.94
CA SER A 238 -34.32 -9.15 17.37
C SER A 238 -34.52 -8.57 15.97
N ALA A 239 -34.98 -9.40 15.03
CA ALA A 239 -35.12 -9.03 13.63
C ALA A 239 -36.40 -9.61 13.01
N LYS A 240 -37.10 -8.82 12.20
CA LYS A 240 -38.16 -9.30 11.30
C LYS A 240 -37.51 -9.86 10.05
N ILE A 241 -37.73 -11.15 9.79
CA ILE A 241 -37.17 -11.90 8.66
C ILE A 241 -38.28 -12.38 7.72
N LEU A 242 -37.93 -12.66 6.47
CA LEU A 242 -38.77 -13.24 5.43
C LEU A 242 -38.15 -14.57 4.99
N ILE A 243 -38.94 -15.63 4.89
CA ILE A 243 -38.46 -16.95 4.46
C ILE A 243 -38.44 -17.01 2.93
N ILE A 244 -37.27 -17.20 2.32
CA ILE A 244 -37.09 -17.25 0.86
C ILE A 244 -37.24 -18.69 0.34
N LYS A 245 -36.64 -19.65 1.06
CA LYS A 245 -36.73 -21.08 0.73
C LYS A 245 -37.03 -21.85 2.01
N ASN A 246 -37.94 -22.81 1.92
CA ASN A 246 -38.16 -23.81 2.96
C ASN A 246 -37.88 -25.18 2.35
N ARG A 247 -37.09 -26.00 3.04
CA ARG A 247 -36.88 -27.43 2.78
C ARG A 247 -37.14 -28.18 4.09
N GLU A 248 -37.26 -29.50 4.02
CA GLU A 248 -37.62 -30.35 5.15
C GLU A 248 -36.73 -30.16 6.37
N LYS A 249 -35.40 -30.18 6.17
CA LYS A 249 -34.38 -30.09 7.25
C LYS A 249 -33.89 -28.67 7.53
N PHE A 250 -34.14 -27.71 6.62
CA PHE A 250 -33.67 -26.32 6.79
C PHE A 250 -34.47 -25.26 6.01
N SER A 251 -34.50 -24.04 6.54
CA SER A 251 -35.12 -22.87 5.91
C SER A 251 -34.10 -21.74 5.72
N ILE A 252 -34.16 -21.03 4.60
CA ILE A 252 -33.32 -19.85 4.32
C ILE A 252 -34.19 -18.59 4.42
N ALA A 253 -33.74 -17.62 5.21
CA ALA A 253 -34.44 -16.36 5.43
C ALA A 253 -33.56 -15.13 5.19
N LYS A 254 -34.19 -14.01 4.84
CA LYS A 254 -33.58 -12.69 4.65
C LYS A 254 -34.15 -11.71 5.67
N ILE A 255 -33.29 -10.86 6.22
CA ILE A 255 -33.72 -9.84 7.18
C ILE A 255 -34.40 -8.70 6.43
N LEU A 256 -35.61 -8.33 6.87
CA LEU A 256 -36.36 -7.18 6.34
C LEU A 256 -36.16 -5.92 7.19
N LYS A 257 -36.13 -6.07 8.52
CA LYS A 257 -36.10 -4.95 9.46
C LYS A 257 -35.56 -5.40 10.81
N VAL A 258 -34.63 -4.67 11.40
CA VAL A 258 -34.26 -4.88 12.81
C VAL A 258 -35.44 -4.46 13.69
N ASN A 259 -35.89 -5.34 14.58
CA ASN A 259 -36.98 -4.99 15.50
C ASN A 259 -36.47 -3.95 16.52
N PRO A 260 -37.34 -3.04 16.97
CA PRO A 260 -36.88 -1.80 17.56
C PRO A 260 -36.16 -2.01 18.89
N ILE A 261 -35.02 -1.33 19.00
CA ILE A 261 -34.34 -0.89 20.23
C ILE A 261 -35.30 -0.86 21.44
N SER A 262 -34.93 -1.55 22.52
CA SER A 262 -35.74 -1.66 23.75
C SER A 262 -36.25 -0.30 24.24
N LYS A 263 -37.42 -0.28 24.90
CA LYS A 263 -38.04 0.97 25.41
C LYS A 263 -37.03 1.81 26.21
N PHE A 264 -36.31 1.15 27.13
CA PHE A 264 -35.22 1.74 27.90
C PHE A 264 -34.13 2.39 27.04
N ASN A 265 -33.60 1.68 26.03
CA ASN A 265 -32.56 2.22 25.16
C ASN A 265 -33.10 3.38 24.29
N ARG A 266 -34.38 3.36 23.90
CA ARG A 266 -35.06 4.48 23.22
C ARG A 266 -35.15 5.70 24.11
N ASP A 267 -35.58 5.53 25.35
CA ASP A 267 -35.71 6.61 26.33
C ASP A 267 -34.33 7.18 26.70
N LEU A 268 -33.30 6.33 26.79
CA LEU A 268 -31.90 6.72 26.98
C LEU A 268 -31.37 7.54 25.80
N LEU A 269 -31.63 7.12 24.55
CA LEU A 269 -31.28 7.90 23.35
C LEU A 269 -31.97 9.28 23.32
N VAL A 270 -33.26 9.33 23.65
CA VAL A 270 -34.01 10.59 23.73
C VAL A 270 -33.46 11.49 24.85
N LYS A 271 -33.20 10.94 26.05
CA LYS A 271 -32.59 11.66 27.18
C LYS A 271 -31.21 12.21 26.82
N ASN A 272 -30.38 11.43 26.13
CA ASN A 272 -29.07 11.86 25.66
C ASN A 272 -29.15 12.95 24.57
N GLN A 273 -30.13 12.87 23.66
CA GLN A 273 -30.37 13.92 22.67
C GLN A 273 -30.80 15.23 23.34
N ILE A 274 -31.74 15.17 24.29
CA ILE A 274 -32.22 16.33 25.06
C ILE A 274 -31.09 16.92 25.90
N LYS A 275 -30.26 16.10 26.56
CA LYS A 275 -29.08 16.57 27.31
C LYS A 275 -28.15 17.41 26.42
N LYS A 276 -27.90 16.97 25.18
CA LYS A 276 -27.13 17.76 24.19
C LYS A 276 -27.82 19.06 23.80
N MET A 277 -29.15 19.07 23.62
CA MET A 277 -29.92 20.28 23.32
C MET A 277 -29.94 21.30 24.48
N ILE A 278 -29.91 20.82 25.73
CA ILE A 278 -29.75 21.66 26.92
C ILE A 278 -28.35 22.28 26.93
N GLN A 279 -27.31 21.45 26.72
CA GLN A 279 -25.90 21.88 26.65
C GLN A 279 -25.65 22.92 25.54
N SER A 280 -26.32 22.82 24.39
CA SER A 280 -26.22 23.79 23.28
C SER A 280 -27.15 25.01 23.43
N GLY A 281 -27.84 25.18 24.56
CA GLY A 281 -28.64 26.38 24.84
C GLY A 281 -29.92 26.55 24.02
N ILE A 282 -30.40 25.50 23.32
CA ILE A 282 -31.58 25.54 22.42
C ILE A 282 -32.88 25.92 23.16
N HIS A 283 -32.94 25.67 24.46
CA HIS A 283 -34.13 25.79 25.30
C HIS A 283 -34.41 27.22 25.80
N TYR A 284 -33.47 28.14 25.68
CA TYR A 284 -33.70 29.54 26.04
C TYR A 284 -34.47 30.24 24.92
N GLY A 285 -35.56 30.92 25.25
CA GLY A 285 -36.17 31.89 24.34
C GLY A 285 -35.93 33.33 24.79
N GLU A 286 -36.52 34.25 24.05
CA GLU A 286 -36.56 35.68 24.33
C GLU A 286 -37.39 36.04 25.60
N ARG A 287 -37.24 37.29 26.05
CA ARG A 287 -38.03 37.93 27.12
C ARG A 287 -39.55 37.80 26.88
N ALA A 288 -40.30 37.60 27.96
CA ALA A 288 -41.75 37.38 27.90
C ALA A 288 -42.53 38.49 27.16
N ILE A 289 -42.12 39.75 27.32
CA ILE A 289 -42.75 40.93 26.70
C ILE A 289 -42.75 40.86 25.16
N ARG A 290 -41.72 40.23 24.56
CA ARG A 290 -41.56 40.11 23.11
C ARG A 290 -42.17 38.80 22.55
N CYS A 291 -42.83 37.99 23.39
CA CYS A 291 -43.32 36.68 22.98
C CYS A 291 -44.52 36.79 22.03
N ASN A 292 -44.47 36.08 20.91
CA ASN A 292 -45.61 35.95 20.00
C ASN A 292 -46.65 34.97 20.59
N ALA A 293 -47.94 35.33 20.58
CA ALA A 293 -49.01 34.49 21.11
C ALA A 293 -49.06 33.09 20.48
N ASN A 294 -48.78 32.98 19.16
CA ASN A 294 -48.77 31.70 18.45
C ASN A 294 -47.68 30.73 18.95
N MET A 295 -46.63 31.23 19.64
CA MET A 295 -45.58 30.39 20.23
C MET A 295 -45.97 29.71 21.55
N ARG A 296 -47.13 30.04 22.14
CA ARG A 296 -47.64 29.41 23.38
C ARG A 296 -47.62 27.88 23.32
N SER A 297 -47.90 27.29 22.16
CA SER A 297 -47.90 25.84 21.97
C SER A 297 -46.50 25.21 22.00
N TYR A 298 -45.42 25.95 21.71
CA TYR A 298 -44.03 25.46 21.69
C TYR A 298 -43.25 25.78 22.96
N ILE A 299 -43.80 26.62 23.84
CA ILE A 299 -43.22 26.96 25.14
C ILE A 299 -43.51 25.85 26.17
N TRP A 300 -42.65 25.71 27.16
CA TRP A 300 -42.84 24.80 28.29
C TRP A 300 -43.87 25.40 29.27
N LEU A 301 -44.95 24.68 29.55
CA LEU A 301 -45.99 25.11 30.50
C LEU A 301 -45.77 24.50 31.89
N ARG A 302 -46.17 25.22 32.94
CA ARG A 302 -46.15 24.72 34.32
C ARG A 302 -47.19 23.61 34.52
N LYS A 303 -46.75 22.45 35.05
CA LYS A 303 -47.59 21.26 35.29
C LYS A 303 -48.10 21.10 36.73
N LYS A 304 -47.59 21.88 37.69
CA LYS A 304 -47.93 21.79 39.13
C LYS A 304 -48.08 23.18 39.75
N GLY A 305 -48.87 23.28 40.83
CA GLY A 305 -49.20 24.52 41.56
C GLY A 305 -50.52 25.17 41.13
N ARG A 306 -50.87 26.31 41.73
CA ARG A 306 -52.06 27.12 41.35
C ARG A 306 -51.99 27.59 39.89
N ASN A 307 -50.81 28.03 39.45
CA ASN A 307 -50.52 28.47 38.08
C ASN A 307 -50.28 27.31 37.08
N LYS A 308 -51.20 26.34 36.99
CA LYS A 308 -51.21 25.35 35.88
C LYS A 308 -51.41 26.06 34.54
N ASN A 309 -50.88 25.51 33.45
CA ASN A 309 -51.00 26.03 32.08
C ASN A 309 -50.38 27.43 31.81
N ARG A 310 -49.86 28.15 32.80
CA ARG A 310 -49.04 29.36 32.59
C ARG A 310 -47.67 28.98 32.00
N PRO A 311 -47.12 29.76 31.05
CA PRO A 311 -45.76 29.58 30.56
C PRO A 311 -44.72 29.55 31.68
N PHE A 312 -43.74 28.66 31.58
CA PHE A 312 -42.61 28.60 32.50
C PHE A 312 -41.58 29.66 32.11
N LEU A 313 -41.23 30.49 33.08
CA LEU A 313 -40.28 31.59 32.94
C LEU A 313 -39.04 31.30 33.79
N LYS A 314 -37.85 31.63 33.26
CA LYS A 314 -36.59 31.60 33.99
C LYS A 314 -35.85 32.91 33.71
N ARG A 315 -35.60 33.70 34.77
CA ARG A 315 -35.01 35.06 34.66
C ARG A 315 -35.73 35.93 33.60
N GLY A 316 -37.06 35.98 33.66
CA GLY A 316 -37.91 36.77 32.75
C GLY A 316 -38.05 36.26 31.30
N ARG A 317 -37.37 35.16 30.94
CA ARG A 317 -37.41 34.57 29.59
C ARG A 317 -38.25 33.30 29.53
N HIS A 318 -38.89 33.06 28.39
CA HIS A 318 -39.59 31.79 28.15
C HIS A 318 -38.61 30.64 27.94
N ILE A 319 -39.03 29.43 28.31
CA ILE A 319 -38.30 28.20 28.01
C ILE A 319 -39.02 27.41 26.92
N ILE A 320 -38.29 27.10 25.86
CA ILE A 320 -38.79 26.33 24.71
C ILE A 320 -38.86 24.85 25.06
N ASN A 321 -39.96 24.21 24.66
CA ASN A 321 -40.21 22.80 24.93
C ASN A 321 -39.38 21.89 24.01
N LEU A 322 -38.20 21.47 24.50
CA LEU A 322 -37.28 20.60 23.76
C LEU A 322 -37.89 19.27 23.27
N LEU A 323 -38.95 18.76 23.88
CA LEU A 323 -39.65 17.57 23.37
C LEU A 323 -40.38 17.89 22.05
N LYS A 324 -41.02 19.07 21.98
CA LYS A 324 -41.63 19.58 20.74
C LYS A 324 -40.56 19.95 19.72
N THR A 325 -39.48 20.64 20.12
CA THR A 325 -38.31 20.90 19.26
C THR A 325 -37.77 19.63 18.62
N ARG A 326 -37.57 18.56 19.39
CA ARG A 326 -37.09 17.26 18.88
C ARG A 326 -38.05 16.62 17.87
N LEU A 327 -39.37 16.73 18.07
CA LEU A 327 -40.37 16.25 17.12
C LEU A 327 -40.37 17.07 15.82
N CYS A 328 -40.31 18.39 15.95
CA CYS A 328 -40.18 19.33 14.82
C CYS A 328 -38.90 19.06 14.02
N LEU A 329 -37.74 18.98 14.67
CA LEU A 329 -36.45 18.61 14.05
C LEU A 329 -36.54 17.27 13.31
N LYS A 330 -37.18 16.24 13.89
CA LYS A 330 -37.36 14.95 13.21
C LYS A 330 -38.21 15.07 11.94
N LYS A 331 -39.32 15.81 11.98
CA LYS A 331 -40.18 16.07 10.80
C LYS A 331 -39.39 16.87 9.74
N ALA A 332 -38.75 17.95 10.18
CA ALA A 332 -37.95 18.82 9.34
C ALA A 332 -36.82 18.06 8.63
N PHE A 333 -35.96 17.34 9.35
CA PHE A 333 -34.85 16.60 8.74
C PHE A 333 -35.31 15.49 7.79
N LEU A 334 -36.44 14.84 8.07
CA LEU A 334 -37.01 13.85 7.14
C LEU A 334 -37.38 14.52 5.81
N GLN A 335 -38.14 15.61 5.83
CA GLN A 335 -38.52 16.31 4.61
C GLN A 335 -37.32 16.96 3.89
N LEU A 336 -36.41 17.56 4.65
CA LEU A 336 -35.19 18.17 4.13
C LEU A 336 -34.30 17.10 3.46
N SER A 337 -34.22 15.90 4.04
CA SER A 337 -33.54 14.74 3.42
C SER A 337 -34.26 14.24 2.15
N LYS A 338 -35.61 14.30 2.09
CA LYS A 338 -36.40 13.98 0.89
C LYS A 338 -36.06 14.96 -0.25
N TYR A 339 -36.07 16.26 0.02
CA TYR A 339 -35.70 17.29 -0.96
C TYR A 339 -34.24 17.15 -1.44
N ALA A 340 -33.29 16.88 -0.53
CA ALA A 340 -31.89 16.63 -0.89
C ALA A 340 -31.68 15.34 -1.71
N TYR A 341 -32.52 14.31 -1.50
CA TYR A 341 -32.52 13.09 -2.31
C TYR A 341 -33.12 13.33 -3.70
N LEU A 342 -34.23 14.08 -3.78
CA LEU A 342 -34.82 14.57 -5.03
C LEU A 342 -33.89 15.52 -5.81
N GLY A 343 -32.86 16.06 -5.15
CA GLY A 343 -31.81 16.85 -5.78
C GLY A 343 -32.15 18.33 -5.88
N GLN A 344 -33.14 18.79 -5.12
CA GLN A 344 -33.43 20.21 -4.95
C GLN A 344 -32.25 20.92 -4.28
N THR A 345 -32.05 22.16 -4.67
CA THR A 345 -31.04 23.07 -4.14
C THR A 345 -31.60 23.87 -2.95
N PHE A 346 -30.72 24.25 -2.02
CA PHE A 346 -31.10 24.92 -0.79
C PHE A 346 -30.63 26.38 -0.77
N LEU A 347 -31.38 27.27 -0.14
CA LEU A 347 -31.00 28.66 0.11
C LEU A 347 -30.96 28.91 1.62
N PHE A 348 -29.77 29.05 2.20
CA PHE A 348 -29.62 29.37 3.62
C PHE A 348 -29.62 30.89 3.83
N VAL A 349 -30.52 31.40 4.66
CA VAL A 349 -30.68 32.84 4.93
C VAL A 349 -30.54 33.12 6.42
N GLY A 350 -29.78 34.15 6.77
CA GLY A 350 -29.70 34.66 8.14
C GLY A 350 -28.52 35.59 8.35
N THR A 351 -28.84 36.86 8.60
CA THR A 351 -27.89 37.98 8.71
C THR A 351 -27.54 38.30 10.17
N LYS A 352 -28.26 37.72 11.15
CA LYS A 352 -27.90 37.76 12.57
C LYS A 352 -26.41 37.46 12.76
N LYS A 353 -25.70 38.29 13.54
CA LYS A 353 -24.25 38.15 13.82
C LYS A 353 -23.87 36.75 14.36
N SER A 354 -24.76 36.13 15.14
CA SER A 354 -24.64 34.76 15.67
C SER A 354 -24.69 33.67 14.58
N ALA A 355 -25.46 33.89 13.51
CA ALA A 355 -25.78 32.93 12.46
C ALA A 355 -24.92 33.10 11.19
N ALA A 356 -24.61 34.34 10.79
CA ALA A 356 -24.02 34.70 9.51
C ALA A 356 -22.79 33.86 9.09
N SER A 357 -21.84 33.67 10.01
CA SER A 357 -20.62 32.88 9.74
C SER A 357 -20.90 31.37 9.66
N LEU A 358 -21.90 30.87 10.41
CA LEU A 358 -22.30 29.47 10.41
C LEU A 358 -23.06 29.12 9.13
N ILE A 359 -23.96 30.00 8.68
CA ILE A 359 -24.77 29.84 7.47
C ILE A 359 -23.90 29.72 6.22
N ALA A 360 -22.98 30.66 6.01
CA ALA A 360 -22.03 30.59 4.89
C ALA A 360 -21.22 29.28 4.94
N ARG A 361 -20.73 28.91 6.11
CA ARG A 361 -19.97 27.66 6.31
C ARG A 361 -20.81 26.42 6.01
N THR A 362 -22.06 26.34 6.45
CA THR A 362 -22.92 25.16 6.27
C THR A 362 -23.39 25.01 4.83
N ALA A 363 -23.73 26.12 4.16
CA ALA A 363 -24.07 26.11 2.74
C ALA A 363 -22.90 25.59 1.89
N VAL A 364 -21.70 26.16 2.04
CA VAL A 364 -20.47 25.71 1.35
C VAL A 364 -20.17 24.23 1.61
N LEU A 365 -20.30 23.76 2.85
CA LEU A 365 -20.09 22.35 3.20
C LEU A 365 -21.15 21.39 2.62
N SER A 366 -22.31 21.90 2.20
CA SER A 366 -23.39 21.10 1.61
C SER A 366 -23.29 20.90 0.10
N GLN A 367 -22.39 21.62 -0.58
CA GLN A 367 -22.11 21.56 -2.04
C GLN A 367 -23.24 21.98 -3.00
N THR A 368 -24.52 21.84 -2.63
CA THR A 368 -25.69 22.15 -3.48
C THR A 368 -26.59 23.20 -2.83
N ALA A 369 -25.99 24.15 -2.12
CA ALA A 369 -26.72 25.22 -1.46
C ALA A 369 -26.05 26.57 -1.63
N PHE A 370 -26.90 27.58 -1.71
CA PHE A 370 -26.60 28.98 -1.78
C PHE A 370 -26.81 29.62 -0.40
N PHE A 371 -26.30 30.83 -0.20
CA PHE A 371 -26.52 31.53 1.07
C PHE A 371 -26.59 33.05 0.94
N VAL A 372 -27.32 33.66 1.87
CA VAL A 372 -27.32 35.10 2.16
C VAL A 372 -27.08 35.26 3.65
N ASN A 373 -25.94 35.84 4.02
CA ASN A 373 -25.48 35.92 5.41
C ASN A 373 -25.15 37.36 5.88
N SER A 374 -25.40 38.36 5.04
CA SER A 374 -24.93 39.74 5.25
C SER A 374 -26.07 40.76 5.33
N ARG A 375 -26.91 40.85 4.29
CA ARG A 375 -28.18 41.58 4.25
C ARG A 375 -29.07 40.99 3.16
N TRP A 376 -30.34 40.75 3.45
CA TRP A 376 -31.34 40.52 2.41
C TRP A 376 -31.69 41.86 1.72
N LEU A 377 -31.49 41.94 0.41
CA LEU A 377 -31.95 43.08 -0.38
C LEU A 377 -33.37 42.77 -0.87
N GLY A 378 -34.31 43.70 -0.67
CA GLY A 378 -35.67 43.53 -1.18
C GLY A 378 -35.65 43.36 -2.71
N GLY A 379 -36.38 42.36 -3.21
CA GLY A 379 -36.33 41.98 -4.62
C GLY A 379 -35.30 40.90 -4.94
N MET A 380 -34.62 40.31 -3.96
CA MET A 380 -33.52 39.37 -4.18
C MET A 380 -33.89 38.12 -4.99
N LEU A 381 -35.14 37.66 -4.89
CA LEU A 381 -35.67 36.54 -5.66
C LEU A 381 -36.77 36.99 -6.63
N THR A 382 -37.57 37.98 -6.23
CA THR A 382 -38.70 38.48 -7.04
C THR A 382 -38.25 39.35 -8.22
N ASN A 383 -37.22 40.21 -8.07
CA ASN A 383 -36.63 41.01 -9.14
C ASN A 383 -35.33 40.37 -9.68
N TRP A 384 -35.41 39.08 -10.04
CA TRP A 384 -34.22 38.30 -10.43
C TRP A 384 -33.45 38.89 -11.62
N LYS A 385 -34.13 39.50 -12.61
CA LYS A 385 -33.49 40.14 -13.79
C LYS A 385 -32.47 41.21 -13.38
N THR A 386 -32.79 42.03 -12.37
CA THR A 386 -31.90 43.09 -11.87
C THR A 386 -30.75 42.52 -11.03
N ILE A 387 -31.04 41.51 -10.21
CA ILE A 387 -30.05 40.80 -9.40
C ILE A 387 -29.03 40.07 -10.29
N LEU A 388 -29.46 39.48 -11.41
CA LEU A 388 -28.57 38.89 -12.43
C LEU A 388 -27.57 39.91 -13.00
N LYS A 389 -28.01 41.15 -13.30
CA LYS A 389 -27.11 42.23 -13.76
C LYS A 389 -26.05 42.61 -12.69
N SER A 390 -26.39 42.49 -11.41
CA SER A 390 -25.42 42.71 -10.32
C SER A 390 -24.49 41.51 -10.11
N ILE A 391 -24.98 40.29 -10.30
CA ILE A 391 -24.17 39.07 -10.22
C ILE A 391 -23.17 38.98 -11.38
N SER A 392 -23.54 39.39 -12.61
CA SER A 392 -22.64 39.33 -13.77
C SER A 392 -21.39 40.20 -13.58
N GLN A 393 -21.55 41.40 -12.98
CA GLN A 393 -20.44 42.33 -12.68
C GLN A 393 -19.36 41.70 -11.78
N ILE A 394 -19.73 40.81 -10.85
CA ILE A 394 -18.78 40.23 -9.88
C ILE A 394 -18.32 38.80 -10.22
N ARG A 395 -19.08 38.08 -11.05
CA ARG A 395 -18.75 36.72 -11.52
C ARG A 395 -17.29 36.52 -12.01
N PRO A 396 -16.63 37.43 -12.76
CA PRO A 396 -15.23 37.24 -13.15
C PRO A 396 -14.27 37.22 -11.95
N ILE A 397 -14.45 38.15 -11.00
CA ILE A 397 -13.61 38.28 -9.80
C ILE A 397 -13.72 37.02 -8.92
N LEU A 398 -14.94 36.51 -8.74
CA LEU A 398 -15.16 35.28 -7.98
C LEU A 398 -14.53 34.05 -8.65
N LYS A 399 -14.52 34.00 -9.99
CA LYS A 399 -13.86 32.92 -10.75
C LYS A 399 -12.34 32.94 -10.53
N GLU A 400 -11.71 34.12 -10.50
CA GLU A 400 -10.29 34.29 -10.20
C GLU A 400 -9.97 33.92 -8.74
N LYS A 401 -10.74 34.43 -7.78
CA LYS A 401 -10.64 34.08 -6.36
C LYS A 401 -10.77 32.57 -6.14
N GLN A 402 -11.69 31.91 -6.85
CA GLN A 402 -11.83 30.45 -6.81
C GLN A 402 -10.60 29.72 -7.37
N LYS A 403 -10.00 30.19 -8.48
CA LYS A 403 -8.73 29.64 -9.02
C LYS A 403 -7.57 29.76 -8.02
N VAL A 404 -7.43 30.93 -7.38
CA VAL A 404 -6.38 31.14 -6.36
C VAL A 404 -6.58 30.16 -5.19
N ILE A 405 -7.80 30.05 -4.67
CA ILE A 405 -8.13 29.12 -3.59
C ILE A 405 -7.90 27.66 -4.00
N SER A 406 -8.27 27.24 -5.22
CA SER A 406 -8.03 25.85 -5.67
C SER A 406 -6.54 25.53 -5.77
N ASN A 407 -5.75 26.44 -6.36
CA ASN A 407 -4.31 26.25 -6.50
C ASN A 407 -3.62 26.14 -5.12
N LEU A 408 -4.08 26.90 -4.13
CA LEU A 408 -3.58 26.83 -2.75
C LEU A 408 -3.98 25.54 -2.04
N LEU A 409 -5.24 25.09 -2.18
CA LEU A 409 -5.69 23.81 -1.63
C LEU A 409 -4.93 22.62 -2.25
N GLU A 410 -4.62 22.68 -3.55
CA GLU A 410 -3.84 21.66 -4.24
C GLU A 410 -2.37 21.65 -3.77
N LYS A 411 -1.72 22.81 -3.66
CA LYS A 411 -0.37 22.94 -3.06
C LYS A 411 -0.33 22.34 -1.65
N ARG A 412 -1.30 22.69 -0.78
CA ARG A 412 -1.45 22.13 0.57
C ARG A 412 -1.59 20.61 0.56
N LYS A 413 -2.41 20.05 -0.34
CA LYS A 413 -2.59 18.60 -0.50
C LYS A 413 -1.29 17.91 -0.91
N LYS A 414 -0.58 18.43 -1.91
CA LYS A 414 0.72 17.92 -2.37
C LYS A 414 1.77 17.90 -1.26
N ILE A 415 1.84 18.94 -0.42
CA ILE A 415 2.76 18.99 0.72
C ILE A 415 2.41 17.94 1.78
N LYS A 416 1.12 17.82 2.14
CA LYS A 416 0.65 16.79 3.09
C LYS A 416 1.01 15.37 2.62
N GLU A 417 0.73 15.05 1.35
CA GLU A 417 1.07 13.75 0.76
C GLU A 417 2.58 13.46 0.77
N ARG A 418 3.42 14.48 0.49
CA ARG A 418 4.90 14.34 0.58
C ARG A 418 5.36 14.06 2.01
N LEU A 419 4.81 14.76 3.01
CA LEU A 419 5.12 14.53 4.42
C LEU A 419 4.71 13.12 4.87
N GLU A 420 3.49 12.68 4.53
CA GLU A 420 3.01 11.32 4.83
C GLU A 420 3.88 10.23 4.18
N LYS A 421 4.31 10.41 2.93
CA LYS A 421 5.24 9.49 2.25
C LYS A 421 6.60 9.43 2.98
N LYS A 422 7.21 10.58 3.29
CA LYS A 422 8.52 10.67 3.97
C LYS A 422 8.47 10.03 5.37
N VAL A 423 7.40 10.29 6.12
CA VAL A 423 7.15 9.72 7.45
C VAL A 423 6.99 8.20 7.41
N ASN A 424 6.22 7.66 6.45
CA ASN A 424 6.07 6.21 6.31
C ASN A 424 7.39 5.52 5.89
N LEU A 425 8.18 6.14 5.00
CA LEU A 425 9.49 5.63 4.61
C LEU A 425 10.46 5.55 5.81
N LEU A 426 10.53 6.62 6.62
CA LEU A 426 11.36 6.66 7.83
C LEU A 426 10.95 5.57 8.84
N ARG A 427 9.64 5.36 9.04
CA ARG A 427 9.11 4.28 9.89
C ARG A 427 9.45 2.87 9.37
N GLN A 428 9.42 2.64 8.06
CA GLN A 428 9.81 1.36 7.49
C GLN A 428 11.32 1.11 7.65
N LYS A 429 12.15 2.13 7.40
CA LYS A 429 13.61 2.06 7.60
C LYS A 429 13.96 1.83 9.08
N SER A 430 13.40 2.60 10.01
CA SER A 430 13.66 2.43 11.46
C SER A 430 13.23 1.05 11.97
N ARG A 431 12.08 0.52 11.53
CA ARG A 431 11.66 -0.85 11.87
C ARG A 431 12.65 -1.91 11.37
N LYS A 432 13.15 -1.78 10.13
CA LYS A 432 14.18 -2.70 9.58
C LYS A 432 15.49 -2.63 10.37
N LEU A 433 15.92 -1.43 10.76
CA LEU A 433 17.13 -1.23 11.58
C LEU A 433 16.97 -1.82 12.98
N MET A 434 15.84 -1.61 13.66
CA MET A 434 15.55 -2.20 14.97
C MET A 434 15.51 -3.74 14.93
N LEU A 435 14.95 -4.34 13.87
CA LEU A 435 14.94 -5.79 13.69
C LEU A 435 16.34 -6.36 13.48
N LYS A 436 17.18 -5.72 12.65
CA LYS A 436 18.59 -6.09 12.48
C LYS A 436 19.36 -5.95 13.79
N GLY A 437 19.19 -4.82 14.48
CA GLY A 437 19.81 -4.56 15.78
C GLY A 437 19.46 -5.60 16.84
N LYS A 438 18.18 -5.99 16.95
CA LYS A 438 17.77 -7.07 17.87
C LYS A 438 18.48 -8.39 17.54
N LYS A 439 18.65 -8.74 16.25
CA LYS A 439 19.41 -9.93 15.85
C LYS A 439 20.88 -9.85 16.28
N PHE A 440 21.54 -8.70 16.09
CA PHE A 440 22.94 -8.53 16.51
C PHE A 440 23.11 -8.53 18.04
N ILE A 441 22.16 -7.98 18.81
CA ILE A 441 22.15 -8.09 20.27
C ILE A 441 22.00 -9.56 20.69
N LEU A 442 21.09 -10.32 20.06
CA LEU A 442 20.94 -11.77 20.32
C LEU A 442 22.19 -12.58 19.96
N GLN A 443 22.97 -12.16 18.95
CA GLN A 443 24.25 -12.79 18.63
C GLN A 443 25.32 -12.43 19.67
N LEU A 444 25.41 -11.16 20.10
CA LEU A 444 26.32 -10.73 21.18
C LEU A 444 26.01 -11.37 22.54
N GLN A 445 24.74 -11.67 22.80
CA GLN A 445 24.32 -12.41 24.01
C GLN A 445 24.74 -13.88 24.00
N LYS A 446 25.06 -14.45 22.82
CA LYS A 446 25.66 -15.78 22.69
C LYS A 446 27.18 -15.70 22.72
N ASP A 447 27.73 -14.81 21.89
CA ASP A 447 29.17 -14.63 21.67
C ASP A 447 29.57 -13.16 21.88
N PRO A 448 30.02 -12.74 23.07
CA PRO A 448 30.38 -11.34 23.33
C PRO A 448 31.51 -10.86 22.41
N ASN A 449 32.46 -11.76 22.08
CA ASN A 449 33.62 -11.47 21.24
C ASN A 449 33.37 -11.68 19.73
N TYR A 450 32.13 -11.91 19.28
CA TYR A 450 31.78 -12.22 17.89
C TYR A 450 32.40 -11.26 16.86
N PHE A 451 32.24 -9.95 17.07
CA PHE A 451 32.76 -8.95 16.12
C PHE A 451 34.29 -8.88 16.09
N ILE A 452 34.96 -9.16 17.22
CA ILE A 452 36.42 -9.13 17.32
C ILE A 452 37.00 -10.34 16.57
N LYS A 453 36.54 -11.55 16.90
CA LYS A 453 36.91 -12.80 16.21
C LYS A 453 36.68 -12.68 14.70
N ARG A 454 35.48 -12.26 14.29
CA ARG A 454 35.13 -12.13 12.86
C ARG A 454 35.92 -11.04 12.14
N SER A 455 36.35 -9.98 12.84
CA SER A 455 37.25 -8.97 12.28
C SER A 455 38.65 -9.53 12.06
N GLN A 456 39.19 -10.28 13.03
CA GLN A 456 40.50 -10.92 12.93
C GLN A 456 40.52 -11.97 11.80
N GLU A 457 39.49 -12.81 11.66
CA GLU A 457 39.33 -13.74 10.54
C GLU A 457 39.38 -13.05 9.17
N LEU A 458 38.59 -11.97 8.99
CA LEU A 458 38.55 -11.23 7.73
C LEU A 458 39.87 -10.52 7.42
N MET A 459 40.60 -10.08 8.44
CA MET A 459 41.93 -9.48 8.26
C MET A 459 42.99 -10.52 7.89
N LYS A 460 42.99 -11.70 8.54
CA LYS A 460 43.88 -12.83 8.16
C LYS A 460 43.64 -13.29 6.72
N LEU A 461 42.37 -13.41 6.31
CA LEU A 461 42.04 -13.70 4.91
C LEU A 461 42.53 -12.59 3.96
N LYS A 462 42.40 -11.31 4.35
CA LYS A 462 42.91 -10.20 3.54
C LYS A 462 44.42 -10.25 3.35
N THR A 463 45.20 -10.57 4.39
CA THR A 463 46.66 -10.68 4.29
C THR A 463 47.09 -11.85 3.43
N LEU A 464 46.42 -13.01 3.54
CA LEU A 464 46.68 -14.17 2.68
C LEU A 464 46.44 -13.84 1.19
N PHE A 465 45.28 -13.27 0.85
CA PHE A 465 45.02 -12.88 -0.54
C PHE A 465 46.01 -11.83 -1.07
N LEU A 466 46.45 -10.87 -0.25
CA LEU A 466 47.47 -9.90 -0.67
C LEU A 466 48.80 -10.60 -1.00
N MET A 467 49.21 -11.59 -0.22
CA MET A 467 50.41 -12.39 -0.49
C MET A 467 50.28 -13.19 -1.79
N GLU A 468 49.15 -13.87 -2.01
CA GLU A 468 48.90 -14.59 -3.28
C GLU A 468 48.89 -13.65 -4.50
N THR A 469 48.24 -12.48 -4.40
CA THR A 469 48.20 -11.51 -5.51
C THR A 469 49.60 -10.99 -5.86
N LYS A 470 50.50 -10.84 -4.86
CA LYS A 470 51.89 -10.43 -5.09
C LYS A 470 52.65 -11.49 -5.89
N ASN A 471 52.53 -12.75 -5.51
CA ASN A 471 53.18 -13.88 -6.20
C ASN A 471 52.70 -14.00 -7.66
N LEU A 472 51.40 -13.79 -7.93
CA LEU A 472 50.89 -13.78 -9.32
C LEU A 472 51.44 -12.61 -10.15
N MET A 473 51.60 -11.42 -9.56
CA MET A 473 52.18 -10.26 -10.23
C MET A 473 53.67 -10.47 -10.56
N GLU A 474 54.44 -11.07 -9.66
CA GLU A 474 55.84 -11.45 -9.87
C GLU A 474 55.98 -12.53 -10.97
N ASN A 475 55.09 -13.50 -11.00
CA ASN A 475 55.05 -14.50 -12.08
C ASN A 475 54.69 -13.88 -13.45
N TYR A 476 53.75 -12.91 -13.47
CA TYR A 476 53.37 -12.20 -14.68
C TYR A 476 54.52 -11.34 -15.25
N SER A 477 55.22 -10.56 -14.41
CA SER A 477 56.33 -9.73 -14.87
C SER A 477 57.47 -10.57 -15.45
N ASN A 478 57.79 -11.71 -14.82
CA ASN A 478 58.77 -12.66 -15.33
C ASN A 478 58.40 -13.25 -16.71
N LEU A 479 57.12 -13.56 -16.95
CA LEU A 479 56.65 -14.02 -18.26
C LEU A 479 56.65 -12.90 -19.32
N PHE A 480 56.29 -11.67 -18.94
CA PHE A 480 56.31 -10.50 -19.82
C PHE A 480 57.73 -10.22 -20.34
N ILE A 481 58.74 -10.25 -19.47
CA ILE A 481 60.16 -10.09 -19.85
C ILE A 481 60.58 -11.19 -20.85
N LYS A 482 60.16 -12.45 -20.64
CA LYS A 482 60.43 -13.56 -21.57
C LYS A 482 59.74 -13.34 -22.93
N GLN A 483 58.50 -12.88 -22.94
CA GLN A 483 57.75 -12.56 -24.16
C GLN A 483 58.42 -11.45 -24.97
N GLN A 484 58.90 -10.39 -24.31
CA GLN A 484 59.59 -9.27 -24.95
C GLN A 484 60.91 -9.72 -25.60
N LYS A 485 61.71 -10.55 -24.91
CA LYS A 485 62.95 -11.14 -25.47
C LYS A 485 62.66 -11.96 -26.74
N ILE A 486 61.63 -12.81 -26.72
CA ILE A 486 61.23 -13.63 -27.89
C ILE A 486 60.70 -12.75 -29.04
N SER A 487 59.92 -11.71 -28.75
CA SER A 487 59.41 -10.76 -29.75
C SER A 487 60.54 -10.05 -30.49
N ASN A 488 61.56 -9.57 -29.76
CA ASN A 488 62.73 -8.93 -30.35
C ASN A 488 63.54 -9.91 -31.21
N GLY A 489 63.73 -11.15 -30.74
CA GLY A 489 64.38 -12.20 -31.53
C GLY A 489 63.66 -12.52 -32.85
N MET A 490 62.32 -12.58 -32.83
CA MET A 490 61.53 -12.80 -34.05
C MET A 490 61.59 -11.64 -35.04
N LYS A 491 61.65 -10.37 -34.58
CA LYS A 491 61.83 -9.22 -35.47
C LYS A 491 63.16 -9.31 -36.23
N LEU A 492 64.25 -9.51 -35.50
CA LEU A 492 65.60 -9.61 -36.08
C LEU A 492 65.76 -10.80 -37.03
N LEU A 493 65.07 -11.92 -36.77
CA LEU A 493 65.02 -13.05 -37.72
C LEU A 493 64.23 -12.72 -38.99
N LYS A 494 63.08 -12.02 -38.90
CA LYS A 494 62.29 -11.61 -40.06
C LYS A 494 62.98 -10.55 -40.93
N GLU A 495 63.75 -9.65 -40.31
CA GLU A 495 64.58 -8.69 -41.05
C GLU A 495 65.64 -9.40 -41.89
N LYS A 496 66.32 -10.41 -41.31
CA LYS A 496 67.27 -11.28 -42.04
C LYS A 496 66.60 -12.13 -43.12
N GLU A 497 65.42 -12.70 -42.83
CA GLU A 497 64.60 -13.45 -43.79
C GLU A 497 64.30 -12.60 -45.05
N ASN A 498 63.82 -11.36 -44.84
CA ASN A 498 63.51 -10.44 -45.93
C ASN A 498 64.75 -10.06 -46.76
N GLN A 499 65.89 -9.79 -46.11
CA GLN A 499 67.15 -9.51 -46.80
C GLN A 499 67.61 -10.68 -47.68
N LEU A 500 67.55 -11.92 -47.16
CA LEU A 500 67.90 -13.13 -47.90
C LEU A 500 66.93 -13.38 -49.08
N ILE A 501 65.63 -13.14 -48.90
CA ILE A 501 64.64 -13.25 -49.98
C ILE A 501 64.95 -12.24 -51.10
N GLN A 502 65.29 -10.99 -50.78
CA GLN A 502 65.67 -9.97 -51.76
C GLN A 502 66.93 -10.38 -52.54
N GLN A 503 67.99 -10.80 -51.84
CA GLN A 503 69.24 -11.28 -52.46
C GLN A 503 69.00 -12.51 -53.36
N LYS A 504 68.18 -13.46 -52.91
CA LYS A 504 67.79 -14.65 -53.67
C LYS A 504 66.98 -14.30 -54.93
N MET A 505 66.08 -13.33 -54.87
CA MET A 505 65.30 -12.86 -56.03
C MET A 505 66.20 -12.16 -57.07
N PHE A 506 67.12 -11.29 -56.62
CA PHE A 506 68.12 -10.67 -57.48
C PHE A 506 68.99 -11.72 -58.20
N LEU A 507 69.49 -12.70 -57.45
CA LEU A 507 70.33 -13.76 -57.99
C LEU A 507 69.57 -14.67 -58.98
N LYS A 508 68.29 -14.96 -58.71
CA LYS A 508 67.41 -15.68 -59.66
C LYS A 508 67.25 -14.93 -60.98
N ASN A 509 67.07 -13.61 -60.95
CA ASN A 509 66.96 -12.78 -62.15
C ASN A 509 68.27 -12.76 -62.94
N MET A 510 69.41 -12.64 -62.26
CA MET A 510 70.74 -12.74 -62.88
C MET A 510 70.95 -14.10 -63.57
N MET A 511 70.57 -15.20 -62.92
CA MET A 511 70.63 -16.53 -63.51
C MET A 511 69.73 -16.68 -64.74
N GLN A 512 68.51 -16.14 -64.72
CA GLN A 512 67.62 -16.17 -65.89
C GLN A 512 68.23 -15.41 -67.07
N ASN A 513 68.88 -14.27 -66.81
CA ASN A 513 69.60 -13.50 -67.83
C ASN A 513 70.80 -14.30 -68.38
N ASP A 514 71.62 -14.91 -67.52
CA ASP A 514 72.77 -15.74 -67.94
C ASP A 514 72.34 -17.01 -68.71
N ILE A 515 71.15 -17.57 -68.44
CA ILE A 515 70.55 -18.66 -69.24
C ILE A 515 70.08 -18.15 -70.61
N ASN A 516 69.42 -16.99 -70.66
CA ASN A 516 68.93 -16.38 -71.89
C ASN A 516 70.11 -15.98 -72.82
N THR A 517 71.20 -15.45 -72.27
CA THR A 517 72.42 -15.18 -73.04
C THR A 517 73.06 -16.49 -73.50
N PHE A 518 73.28 -17.47 -72.61
CA PHE A 518 73.87 -18.77 -72.96
C PHE A 518 73.11 -19.48 -74.09
N THR A 519 71.78 -19.55 -74.03
CA THR A 519 70.97 -20.18 -75.08
C THR A 519 71.08 -19.45 -76.42
N SER A 520 71.22 -18.12 -76.40
CA SER A 520 71.44 -17.33 -77.62
C SER A 520 72.84 -17.54 -78.21
N PHE A 521 73.89 -17.58 -77.38
CA PHE A 521 75.27 -17.88 -77.79
C PHE A 521 75.41 -19.32 -78.28
N LYS A 522 74.71 -20.30 -77.68
CA LYS A 522 74.69 -21.70 -78.14
C LYS A 522 74.12 -21.82 -79.56
N LYS A 523 73.03 -21.11 -79.88
CA LYS A 523 72.46 -21.06 -81.25
C LYS A 523 73.46 -20.46 -82.24
N LEU A 524 74.08 -19.33 -81.89
CA LEU A 524 75.10 -18.67 -82.70
C LEU A 524 76.34 -19.55 -82.92
N PHE A 525 76.77 -20.29 -81.89
CA PHE A 525 77.90 -21.22 -81.97
C PHE A 525 77.62 -22.39 -82.90
N LEU A 526 76.41 -22.99 -82.85
CA LEU A 526 76.00 -24.06 -83.77
C LEU A 526 76.01 -23.58 -85.23
N ILE A 527 75.41 -22.42 -85.51
CA ILE A 527 75.42 -21.80 -86.85
C ILE A 527 76.87 -21.61 -87.34
N GLY A 528 77.77 -21.12 -86.49
CA GLY A 528 79.18 -20.97 -86.86
C GLY A 528 79.93 -22.30 -87.01
N GLN A 529 79.57 -23.34 -86.26
CA GLN A 529 80.12 -24.68 -86.47
C GLN A 529 79.68 -25.29 -87.81
N GLU A 530 78.43 -25.10 -88.21
CA GLU A 530 77.95 -25.51 -89.54
C GLU A 530 78.66 -24.74 -90.66
N LEU A 531 78.84 -23.42 -90.51
CA LEU A 531 79.65 -22.63 -91.44
C LEU A 531 81.12 -23.09 -91.50
N MET A 532 81.70 -23.51 -90.37
CA MET A 532 83.06 -24.06 -90.32
C MET A 532 83.14 -25.44 -91.01
N LYS A 533 82.14 -26.31 -90.83
CA LYS A 533 82.03 -27.59 -91.55
C LYS A 533 81.94 -27.38 -93.05
N LEU A 534 81.01 -26.53 -93.51
CA LEU A 534 80.86 -26.18 -94.93
C LEU A 534 82.16 -25.60 -95.52
N LYS A 535 82.89 -24.78 -94.75
CA LYS A 535 84.20 -24.25 -95.16
C LYS A 535 85.28 -25.33 -95.25
N ASN A 536 85.28 -26.31 -94.36
CA ASN A 536 86.21 -27.43 -94.39
C ASN A 536 85.88 -28.41 -95.52
N GLU A 537 84.61 -28.81 -95.68
CA GLU A 537 84.11 -29.64 -96.79
C GLU A 537 84.41 -29.00 -98.17
N ALA A 538 84.32 -27.67 -98.27
CA ALA A 538 84.74 -26.94 -99.46
C ALA A 538 86.25 -27.04 -99.73
N ASN A 539 87.08 -26.90 -98.69
CA ASN A 539 88.53 -27.00 -98.82
C ASN A 539 88.97 -28.45 -99.14
N GLU A 540 88.38 -29.45 -98.49
CA GLU A 540 88.66 -30.89 -98.68
C GLU A 540 88.22 -31.37 -100.07
N SER A 541 87.13 -30.81 -100.62
CA SER A 541 86.73 -31.02 -102.02
C SER A 541 87.55 -30.19 -103.03
N GLY A 542 88.65 -29.56 -102.60
CA GLY A 542 89.59 -28.84 -103.46
C GLY A 542 89.10 -27.47 -103.97
N ASN A 543 87.96 -26.99 -103.48
CA ASN A 543 87.30 -25.77 -103.95
C ASN A 543 87.83 -24.52 -103.24
N ASN A 544 88.02 -23.43 -104.00
CA ASN A 544 88.48 -22.17 -103.42
C ASN A 544 87.29 -21.40 -102.81
N VAL A 545 87.39 -21.03 -101.53
CA VAL A 545 86.39 -20.20 -100.84
C VAL A 545 86.70 -18.71 -101.04
N TRP A 546 85.79 -17.97 -101.67
CA TRP A 546 85.95 -16.54 -101.94
C TRP A 546 85.12 -15.70 -100.97
N THR A 547 85.75 -14.71 -100.32
CA THR A 547 85.06 -13.80 -99.40
C THR A 547 84.77 -12.45 -100.03
N VAL A 548 83.51 -12.00 -99.95
CA VAL A 548 83.02 -10.79 -100.63
C VAL A 548 82.38 -9.82 -99.62
N SER A 549 82.54 -8.51 -99.80
CA SER A 549 81.86 -7.50 -98.98
C SER A 549 80.35 -7.53 -99.21
N PHE A 550 79.54 -7.16 -98.22
CA PHE A 550 78.07 -7.30 -98.27
C PHE A 550 77.43 -6.62 -99.49
N GLU A 551 77.88 -5.42 -99.85
CA GLU A 551 77.43 -4.69 -101.05
C GLU A 551 77.72 -5.46 -102.35
N LYS A 552 78.96 -5.95 -102.51
CA LYS A 552 79.36 -6.76 -103.67
C LYS A 552 78.68 -8.14 -103.67
N PHE A 553 78.37 -8.70 -102.50
CA PHE A 553 77.67 -9.96 -102.37
C PHE A 553 76.21 -9.86 -102.86
N ASN A 554 75.51 -8.77 -102.51
CA ASN A 554 74.16 -8.51 -103.03
C ASN A 554 74.17 -8.25 -104.55
N LEU A 555 75.19 -7.54 -105.07
CA LEU A 555 75.38 -7.36 -106.52
C LEU A 555 75.59 -8.70 -107.26
N ILE A 556 76.38 -9.63 -106.69
CA ILE A 556 76.58 -10.97 -107.26
C ILE A 556 75.31 -11.82 -107.16
N LYS A 557 74.55 -11.74 -106.06
CA LYS A 557 73.29 -12.47 -105.88
C LYS A 557 72.21 -12.07 -106.90
N ASN A 558 72.27 -10.83 -107.39
CA ASN A 558 71.34 -10.30 -108.40
C ASN A 558 71.82 -10.55 -109.85
N ALA A 559 73.01 -11.12 -110.06
CA ALA A 559 73.54 -11.45 -111.37
C ALA A 559 73.31 -12.95 -111.69
N ASN A 560 72.36 -13.23 -112.59
CA ASN A 560 71.84 -14.58 -112.88
C ASN A 560 72.79 -15.51 -113.68
N SER A 561 74.09 -15.54 -113.38
CA SER A 561 75.09 -16.34 -114.13
C SER A 561 76.00 -17.23 -113.26
N ILE A 562 75.51 -17.68 -112.10
CA ILE A 562 76.18 -18.67 -111.24
C ILE A 562 75.13 -19.65 -110.69
N ASN A 563 75.45 -20.96 -110.65
CA ASN A 563 74.58 -21.98 -110.05
C ASN A 563 74.24 -21.66 -108.59
N SER A 564 72.95 -21.69 -108.26
CA SER A 564 72.41 -21.34 -106.92
C SER A 564 73.01 -22.16 -105.77
N ASN A 565 73.48 -23.38 -106.04
CA ASN A 565 74.03 -24.29 -105.02
C ASN A 565 75.46 -23.94 -104.52
N SER A 566 76.13 -22.89 -105.04
CA SER A 566 77.48 -22.49 -104.59
C SER A 566 77.54 -21.18 -103.78
N ILE A 567 76.40 -20.62 -103.38
CA ILE A 567 76.30 -19.36 -102.63
C ILE A 567 75.57 -19.59 -101.30
N ILE A 568 76.25 -19.37 -100.18
CA ILE A 568 75.63 -19.47 -98.84
C ILE A 568 74.79 -18.20 -98.61
N PRO A 569 73.46 -18.31 -98.41
CA PRO A 569 72.61 -17.13 -98.22
C PRO A 569 72.98 -16.37 -96.94
N THR A 570 72.91 -15.04 -97.01
CA THR A 570 73.05 -14.18 -95.83
C THR A 570 71.90 -14.41 -94.84
N PRO A 571 72.17 -14.50 -93.53
CA PRO A 571 71.13 -14.70 -92.52
C PRO A 571 70.22 -13.47 -92.42
N SER A 572 69.03 -13.65 -91.84
CA SER A 572 68.05 -12.58 -91.61
C SER A 572 68.65 -11.42 -90.83
N THR A 573 68.11 -10.21 -91.03
CA THR A 573 68.60 -8.97 -90.42
C THR A 573 68.74 -9.07 -88.90
N GLU A 574 67.79 -9.69 -88.20
CA GLU A 574 67.86 -9.92 -86.75
C GLU A 574 69.07 -10.77 -86.34
N ILE A 575 69.31 -11.89 -87.05
CA ILE A 575 70.44 -12.77 -86.78
C ILE A 575 71.75 -12.05 -87.12
N LEU A 576 71.77 -11.26 -88.19
CA LEU A 576 72.93 -10.46 -88.61
C LEU A 576 73.24 -9.35 -87.60
N TYR A 577 72.23 -8.64 -87.07
CA TYR A 577 72.37 -7.72 -85.94
C TYR A 577 72.87 -8.43 -84.68
N LYS A 578 72.43 -9.66 -84.41
CA LYS A 578 72.87 -10.44 -83.25
C LYS A 578 74.29 -10.98 -83.40
N ILE A 579 74.72 -11.30 -84.62
CA ILE A 579 76.11 -11.61 -84.96
C ILE A 579 76.96 -10.34 -84.80
N LEU A 580 76.49 -9.18 -85.28
CA LEU A 580 77.19 -7.90 -85.12
C LEU A 580 77.29 -7.46 -83.67
N SER A 581 76.23 -7.58 -82.87
CA SER A 581 76.24 -7.19 -81.45
C SER A 581 77.09 -8.15 -80.61
N THR A 582 77.08 -9.45 -80.91
CA THR A 582 78.01 -10.39 -80.26
C THR A 582 79.45 -10.13 -80.69
N MET A 583 79.75 -9.92 -81.98
CA MET A 583 81.07 -9.47 -82.43
C MET A 583 81.52 -8.15 -81.79
N LYS A 584 80.58 -7.22 -81.56
CA LYS A 584 80.85 -5.97 -80.84
C LYS A 584 81.38 -6.26 -79.44
N MET A 585 80.84 -7.24 -78.72
CA MET A 585 81.43 -7.76 -77.46
C MET A 585 82.87 -8.35 -77.58
N LYS A 586 83.50 -8.33 -78.76
CA LYS A 586 84.96 -8.52 -78.97
C LYS A 586 85.71 -7.21 -79.22
N SER A 587 85.11 -6.29 -79.99
CA SER A 587 85.66 -4.93 -80.21
C SER A 587 85.38 -3.99 -79.04
N ASP A 588 84.61 -4.46 -78.07
CA ASP A 588 84.35 -3.84 -76.78
C ASP A 588 85.09 -4.60 -75.68
N PRO A 589 86.26 -4.08 -75.25
CA PRO A 589 86.69 -4.21 -73.86
C PRO A 589 85.62 -3.61 -72.93
N LEU A 590 84.97 -2.55 -73.42
CA LEU A 590 83.71 -1.91 -73.04
C LEU A 590 83.23 -1.12 -74.28
N GLU A 591 81.93 -1.12 -74.59
CA GLU A 591 81.29 -0.17 -75.54
C GLU A 591 80.93 1.05 -74.65
N ILE A 592 81.50 2.27 -74.71
CA ILE A 592 82.13 3.12 -75.73
C ILE A 592 81.15 3.77 -76.72
N SER A 593 80.86 5.05 -76.46
CA SER A 593 80.37 6.04 -77.43
C SER A 593 81.52 6.62 -78.26
N TYR A 594 81.23 6.96 -79.51
CA TYR A 594 82.16 7.19 -80.63
C TYR A 594 83.14 8.39 -80.53
N ASP A 595 84.22 8.27 -81.32
CA ASP A 595 85.33 9.21 -81.50
C ASP A 595 85.02 10.55 -82.19
N LYS A 596 85.93 11.53 -81.97
CA LYS A 596 86.31 12.52 -82.98
C LYS A 596 87.45 11.96 -83.84
N ILE A 597 87.25 11.79 -85.15
CA ILE A 597 88.35 11.74 -86.13
C ILE A 597 88.00 12.61 -87.35
N SER A 598 88.97 13.39 -87.80
CA SER A 598 88.88 14.31 -88.93
C SER A 598 89.33 13.71 -90.26
N SER A 599 88.79 14.27 -91.34
CA SER A 599 89.41 14.42 -92.67
C SER A 599 89.80 13.19 -93.52
N ASN A 600 89.03 13.03 -94.61
CA ASN A 600 89.48 12.88 -96.00
C ASN A 600 90.13 11.59 -96.59
N LYS A 601 89.54 11.21 -97.73
CA LYS A 601 90.14 10.75 -99.01
C LYS A 601 90.76 9.32 -99.13
N ALA A 602 89.94 8.47 -99.77
CA ALA A 602 90.13 8.01 -101.17
C ALA A 602 91.08 6.83 -101.52
N LYS A 603 90.57 6.01 -102.47
CA LYS A 603 91.30 5.27 -103.55
C LYS A 603 92.17 4.04 -103.15
N ILE A 604 92.43 3.04 -104.01
CA ILE A 604 91.74 2.43 -105.18
C ILE A 604 92.47 1.12 -105.60
N ASN A 605 91.84 0.20 -106.37
CA ASN A 605 92.49 -0.87 -107.20
C ASN A 605 93.33 -1.97 -106.46
N HIS A 606 93.79 -3.12 -107.01
CA HIS A 606 93.55 -4.00 -108.20
C HIS A 606 94.27 -5.36 -107.91
N SER A 607 94.24 -6.47 -108.70
CA SER A 607 93.26 -7.09 -109.62
C SER A 607 93.80 -8.47 -110.12
N LYS A 608 92.94 -9.39 -110.60
CA LYS A 608 93.26 -10.56 -111.50
C LYS A 608 94.08 -11.72 -110.86
N SER A 609 93.98 -13.00 -111.27
CA SER A 609 93.10 -13.67 -112.27
C SER A 609 93.06 -15.21 -112.12
N THR A 610 91.89 -15.80 -112.46
CA THR A 610 91.66 -17.12 -113.13
C THR A 610 92.39 -18.41 -112.68
N ASN A 611 91.64 -19.36 -112.13
CA ASN A 611 91.15 -20.51 -112.93
C ASN A 611 89.93 -21.20 -112.28
N LEU A 612 89.09 -21.87 -113.09
CA LEU A 612 87.72 -22.29 -112.74
C LEU A 612 87.65 -23.55 -111.84
N LYS A 613 87.54 -23.32 -110.53
CA LYS A 613 87.02 -24.27 -109.53
C LYS A 613 85.56 -23.94 -109.19
N LYS A 614 84.80 -24.85 -108.54
CA LYS A 614 83.47 -24.52 -107.98
C LYS A 614 83.66 -23.57 -106.79
N ASN A 615 83.75 -22.28 -107.08
CA ASN A 615 84.06 -21.25 -106.10
C ASN A 615 82.89 -21.05 -105.13
N LEU A 616 83.11 -21.32 -103.84
CA LEU A 616 82.09 -21.16 -102.80
C LEU A 616 82.17 -19.73 -102.25
N ILE A 617 81.09 -18.95 -102.38
CA ILE A 617 81.09 -17.52 -102.05
C ILE A 617 80.49 -17.29 -100.67
N LEU A 618 81.28 -16.72 -99.76
CA LEU A 618 80.88 -16.38 -98.39
C LEU A 618 80.94 -14.85 -98.17
N SER A 619 80.07 -14.29 -97.35
CA SER A 619 80.20 -12.89 -96.95
C SER A 619 81.40 -12.70 -96.00
N LYS A 620 82.13 -11.60 -96.16
CA LYS A 620 83.30 -11.24 -95.33
C LYS A 620 82.96 -11.09 -93.83
N LEU A 621 81.69 -10.89 -93.49
CA LEU A 621 81.19 -10.86 -92.12
C LEU A 621 81.08 -12.28 -91.55
N LEU A 622 80.52 -13.24 -92.29
CA LEU A 622 80.43 -14.64 -91.87
C LEU A 622 81.82 -15.29 -91.74
N ASP A 623 82.78 -14.90 -92.57
CA ASP A 623 84.18 -15.35 -92.43
C ASP A 623 84.83 -14.82 -91.13
N LYS A 624 84.63 -13.53 -90.83
CA LYS A 624 85.03 -12.95 -89.53
C LYS A 624 84.30 -13.59 -88.35
N PHE A 625 83.12 -14.15 -88.55
CA PHE A 625 82.35 -14.84 -87.51
C PHE A 625 82.96 -16.19 -87.14
N THR A 626 83.51 -16.95 -88.11
CA THR A 626 84.21 -18.21 -87.79
C THR A 626 85.42 -17.96 -86.89
N LEU A 627 86.15 -16.84 -87.09
CA LEU A 627 87.25 -16.40 -86.22
C LEU A 627 86.81 -15.94 -84.80
N TYR A 628 85.51 -15.87 -84.54
CA TYR A 628 84.95 -15.50 -83.23
C TYR A 628 84.45 -16.70 -82.41
N LEU A 629 84.32 -17.89 -83.02
CA LEU A 629 83.88 -19.11 -82.34
C LEU A 629 84.69 -19.50 -81.10
N PRO A 630 86.03 -19.35 -81.04
CA PRO A 630 86.79 -19.64 -79.82
C PRO A 630 86.40 -18.75 -78.64
N PHE A 631 86.10 -17.46 -78.89
CA PHE A 631 85.60 -16.56 -77.85
C PHE A 631 84.20 -17.00 -77.40
N ILE A 632 83.29 -17.29 -78.33
CA ILE A 632 81.93 -17.73 -77.98
C ILE A 632 81.99 -19.00 -77.11
N LYS A 633 82.88 -19.95 -77.44
CA LYS A 633 83.13 -21.15 -76.62
C LYS A 633 83.61 -20.79 -75.20
N ASN A 634 84.61 -19.92 -75.07
CA ASN A 634 85.15 -19.49 -73.77
C ASN A 634 84.14 -18.68 -72.95
N TYR A 635 83.34 -17.82 -73.60
CA TYR A 635 82.27 -17.06 -72.94
C TYR A 635 81.14 -17.98 -72.47
N MET A 636 80.77 -18.99 -73.27
CA MET A 636 79.82 -20.04 -72.86
C MET A 636 80.34 -20.85 -71.66
N THR A 637 81.62 -21.24 -71.60
CA THR A 637 82.17 -21.93 -70.42
C THR A 637 82.22 -21.04 -69.18
N LEU A 638 82.50 -19.73 -69.35
CA LEU A 638 82.43 -18.74 -68.28
C LEU A 638 80.98 -18.54 -67.77
N LEU A 639 79.98 -18.49 -68.66
CA LEU A 639 78.56 -18.46 -68.30
C LEU A 639 78.13 -19.72 -67.55
N ILE A 640 78.55 -20.92 -68.00
CA ILE A 640 78.29 -22.18 -67.27
C ILE A 640 78.88 -22.11 -65.86
N ARG A 641 80.14 -21.66 -65.70
CA ARG A 641 80.80 -21.54 -64.39
C ARG A 641 80.10 -20.51 -63.49
N ARG A 642 79.64 -19.38 -64.05
CA ARG A 642 78.80 -18.40 -63.35
C ARG A 642 77.48 -19.02 -62.88
N LEU A 643 76.75 -19.71 -63.76
CA LEU A 643 75.49 -20.37 -63.43
C LEU A 643 75.65 -21.45 -62.36
N GLN A 644 76.75 -22.21 -62.37
CA GLN A 644 77.10 -23.17 -61.32
C GLN A 644 77.35 -22.46 -59.97
N ASN A 645 78.15 -21.39 -59.95
CA ASN A 645 78.39 -20.61 -58.74
C ASN A 645 77.10 -19.96 -58.20
N CYS A 646 76.26 -19.41 -59.06
CA CYS A 646 74.97 -18.85 -58.68
C CYS A 646 74.02 -19.93 -58.13
N ASN A 647 73.93 -21.11 -58.76
CA ASN A 647 73.18 -22.25 -58.21
C ASN A 647 73.63 -22.63 -56.79
N PHE A 648 74.94 -22.74 -56.56
CA PHE A 648 75.50 -23.05 -55.24
C PHE A 648 75.11 -22.00 -54.18
N ILE A 649 75.20 -20.71 -54.52
CA ILE A 649 74.78 -19.61 -53.63
C ILE A 649 73.26 -19.65 -53.38
N TYR A 650 72.47 -19.96 -54.41
CA TYR A 650 71.01 -20.10 -54.32
C TYR A 650 70.60 -21.25 -53.41
N GLU A 651 71.26 -22.41 -53.51
CA GLU A 651 71.05 -23.54 -52.59
C GLU A 651 71.46 -23.22 -51.16
N LYS A 652 72.56 -22.49 -50.95
CA LYS A 652 72.96 -22.02 -49.62
C LYS A 652 71.88 -21.12 -49.01
N PHE A 653 71.38 -20.14 -49.75
CA PHE A 653 70.27 -19.29 -49.29
C PHE A 653 68.98 -20.10 -49.02
N ASN A 654 68.72 -21.20 -49.74
CA ASN A 654 67.59 -22.08 -49.42
C ASN A 654 67.77 -22.78 -48.06
N LYS A 655 68.97 -23.26 -47.74
CA LYS A 655 69.29 -23.88 -46.44
C LYS A 655 69.20 -22.85 -45.31
N ASP A 656 69.77 -21.66 -45.50
CA ASP A 656 69.72 -20.57 -44.52
C ASP A 656 68.27 -20.11 -44.23
N LEU A 657 67.44 -19.97 -45.28
CA LEU A 657 66.01 -19.66 -45.13
C LEU A 657 65.24 -20.78 -44.43
N GLN A 658 65.52 -22.06 -44.72
CA GLN A 658 64.91 -23.19 -44.00
C GLN A 658 65.24 -23.16 -42.51
N GLU A 659 66.50 -22.89 -42.13
CA GLU A 659 66.90 -22.80 -40.73
C GLU A 659 66.22 -21.61 -40.01
N ILE A 660 66.09 -20.46 -40.69
CA ILE A 660 65.35 -19.29 -40.17
C ILE A 660 63.86 -19.63 -39.98
N HIS A 661 63.20 -20.26 -40.96
CA HIS A 661 61.81 -20.69 -40.83
C HIS A 661 61.61 -21.70 -39.68
N GLN A 662 62.55 -22.62 -39.46
CA GLN A 662 62.52 -23.55 -38.32
C GLN A 662 62.62 -22.79 -36.98
N LYS A 663 63.56 -21.84 -36.85
CA LYS A 663 63.71 -20.99 -35.66
C LYS A 663 62.47 -20.11 -35.41
N LEU A 664 61.88 -19.53 -36.45
CA LEU A 664 60.63 -18.76 -36.36
C LEU A 664 59.44 -19.65 -35.95
N SER A 665 59.35 -20.88 -36.46
CA SER A 665 58.34 -21.88 -36.05
C SER A 665 58.50 -22.28 -34.58
N TYR A 666 59.74 -22.44 -34.11
CA TYR A 666 60.00 -22.70 -32.68
C TYR A 666 59.59 -21.52 -31.80
N PHE A 667 59.96 -20.28 -32.17
CA PHE A 667 59.54 -19.09 -31.42
C PHE A 667 58.01 -18.87 -31.44
N SER A 668 57.31 -19.20 -32.53
CA SER A 668 55.84 -19.11 -32.57
C SER A 668 55.16 -20.11 -31.65
N LYS A 669 55.70 -21.35 -31.53
CA LYS A 669 55.24 -22.33 -30.52
C LYS A 669 55.46 -21.82 -29.10
N LEU A 670 56.61 -21.20 -28.82
CA LEU A 670 56.90 -20.61 -27.51
C LEU A 670 55.98 -19.42 -27.17
N THR A 671 55.68 -18.52 -28.11
CA THR A 671 54.76 -17.41 -27.82
C THR A 671 53.33 -17.89 -27.59
N ILE A 672 52.86 -18.91 -28.30
CA ILE A 672 51.55 -19.55 -28.04
C ILE A 672 51.51 -20.12 -26.61
N ASN A 673 52.58 -20.79 -26.16
CA ASN A 673 52.64 -21.35 -24.80
C ASN A 673 52.72 -20.26 -23.72
N ILE A 674 53.51 -19.20 -23.92
CA ILE A 674 53.56 -18.06 -23.01
C ILE A 674 52.20 -17.34 -22.95
N GLN A 675 51.51 -17.19 -24.09
CA GLN A 675 50.17 -16.58 -24.12
C GLN A 675 49.14 -17.42 -23.35
N LYS A 676 49.19 -18.76 -23.43
CA LYS A 676 48.36 -19.64 -22.59
C LYS A 676 48.62 -19.43 -21.09
N LEU A 677 49.89 -19.35 -20.68
CA LEU A 677 50.26 -19.09 -19.29
C LEU A 677 49.81 -17.70 -18.81
N ILE A 678 49.98 -16.66 -19.64
CA ILE A 678 49.49 -15.30 -19.38
C ILE A 678 47.96 -15.29 -19.21
N ASN A 679 47.22 -15.93 -20.13
CA ASN A 679 45.76 -16.02 -20.05
C ASN A 679 45.31 -16.74 -18.77
N ASN A 680 46.01 -17.81 -18.35
CA ASN A 680 45.74 -18.49 -17.09
C ASN A 680 45.94 -17.57 -15.88
N ILE A 681 47.07 -16.85 -15.80
CA ILE A 681 47.35 -15.90 -14.70
C ILE A 681 46.33 -14.76 -14.69
N GLN A 682 45.95 -14.22 -15.86
CA GLN A 682 44.90 -13.21 -15.97
C GLN A 682 43.55 -13.73 -15.44
N SER A 683 43.19 -14.98 -15.76
CA SER A 683 41.96 -15.59 -15.23
C SER A 683 41.98 -15.73 -13.70
N GLN A 684 43.12 -16.13 -13.12
CA GLN A 684 43.32 -16.22 -11.66
C GLN A 684 43.26 -14.85 -10.99
N PHE A 685 43.84 -13.82 -11.61
CA PHE A 685 43.82 -12.45 -11.12
C PHE A 685 42.40 -11.87 -11.11
N LEU A 686 41.61 -12.11 -12.17
CA LEU A 686 40.19 -11.73 -12.22
C LEU A 686 39.38 -12.41 -11.10
N GLN A 687 39.60 -13.70 -10.86
CA GLN A 687 38.96 -14.42 -9.74
C GLN A 687 39.36 -13.81 -8.38
N GLN A 688 40.64 -13.50 -8.16
CA GLN A 688 41.11 -12.87 -6.92
C GLN A 688 40.55 -11.46 -6.71
N ILE A 689 40.43 -10.62 -7.76
CA ILE A 689 39.73 -9.33 -7.68
C ILE A 689 38.29 -9.52 -7.19
N ASP A 690 37.61 -10.53 -7.71
CA ASP A 690 36.23 -10.84 -7.36
C ASP A 690 36.09 -11.31 -5.90
N PHE A 691 37.01 -12.15 -5.42
CA PHE A 691 37.10 -12.54 -4.01
C PHE A 691 37.45 -11.37 -3.09
N PHE A 692 38.38 -10.51 -3.47
CA PHE A 692 38.77 -9.30 -2.73
C PHE A 692 37.61 -8.30 -2.63
N ASN A 693 36.82 -8.13 -3.70
CA ASN A 693 35.60 -7.34 -3.69
C ASN A 693 34.55 -7.91 -2.72
N LYS A 694 34.31 -9.22 -2.75
CA LYS A 694 33.41 -9.93 -1.81
C LYS A 694 33.91 -9.80 -0.36
N LEU A 695 35.21 -9.84 -0.11
CA LEU A 695 35.84 -9.66 1.21
C LEU A 695 35.69 -8.21 1.72
N ASN A 696 35.97 -7.21 0.89
CA ASN A 696 35.78 -5.81 1.24
C ASN A 696 34.31 -5.48 1.53
N GLN A 697 33.36 -6.08 0.81
CA GLN A 697 31.94 -5.98 1.15
C GLN A 697 31.65 -6.55 2.55
N LYS A 698 32.23 -7.69 2.94
CA LYS A 698 32.07 -8.27 4.30
C LYS A 698 32.65 -7.33 5.38
N ILE A 699 33.82 -6.71 5.16
CA ILE A 699 34.41 -5.74 6.10
C ILE A 699 33.53 -4.47 6.24
N ARG A 700 33.04 -3.93 5.12
CA ARG A 700 32.09 -2.79 5.12
C ARG A 700 30.76 -3.15 5.81
N GLN A 701 30.29 -4.39 5.65
CA GLN A 701 29.12 -4.88 6.38
C GLN A 701 29.38 -4.94 7.89
N LEU A 702 30.50 -5.54 8.33
CA LEU A 702 30.85 -5.67 9.76
C LEU A 702 30.92 -4.30 10.46
N SER A 703 31.63 -3.34 9.88
CA SER A 703 31.68 -1.96 10.41
C SER A 703 30.31 -1.27 10.43
N SER A 704 29.44 -1.52 9.43
CA SER A 704 28.06 -1.00 9.44
C SER A 704 27.19 -1.60 10.56
N GLN A 705 27.44 -2.86 10.96
CA GLN A 705 26.73 -3.54 12.04
C GLN A 705 27.14 -2.98 13.42
N GLN A 706 28.45 -2.77 13.63
CA GLN A 706 28.98 -2.09 14.81
C GLN A 706 28.42 -0.66 14.94
N ARG A 707 28.41 0.11 13.85
CA ARG A 707 27.79 1.45 13.83
C ARG A 707 26.30 1.38 14.18
N LEU A 708 25.55 0.43 13.62
CA LEU A 708 24.13 0.25 13.95
C LEU A 708 23.94 0.02 15.45
N LEU A 709 24.72 -0.86 16.08
CA LEU A 709 24.66 -1.12 17.53
C LEU A 709 24.85 0.18 18.34
N LYS A 710 25.86 0.99 18.02
CA LYS A 710 26.11 2.31 18.64
C LYS A 710 24.93 3.30 18.43
N PHE A 711 24.17 3.16 17.35
CA PHE A 711 22.99 4.01 17.05
C PHE A 711 21.65 3.47 17.59
N LEU A 712 21.54 2.21 18.00
CA LEU A 712 20.26 1.61 18.45
C LEU A 712 19.56 2.35 19.60
N PRO A 713 20.25 2.84 20.66
CA PRO A 713 19.60 3.57 21.74
C PRO A 713 18.81 4.78 21.24
N LYS A 714 19.36 5.50 20.24
CA LYS A 714 18.72 6.68 19.62
C LYS A 714 17.50 6.30 18.74
N LEU A 715 17.46 5.08 18.20
CA LEU A 715 16.36 4.59 17.37
C LEU A 715 15.11 4.16 18.16
N ARG A 716 15.23 3.94 19.48
CA ARG A 716 14.15 3.44 20.36
C ARG A 716 12.89 4.31 20.34
N PHE A 717 13.03 5.61 20.08
CA PHE A 717 11.95 6.61 20.11
C PHE A 717 11.15 6.75 18.80
N LEU A 718 11.55 6.08 17.71
CA LEU A 718 10.95 6.22 16.38
C LEU A 718 9.78 5.28 15.99
N PRO A 719 9.47 4.13 16.64
CA PRO A 719 8.40 3.23 16.22
C PRO A 719 7.01 3.69 16.70
N THR A 720 6.59 4.88 16.27
CA THR A 720 5.26 5.42 16.58
C THR A 720 4.15 4.74 15.76
N THR A 721 2.91 4.75 16.29
CA THR A 721 1.74 4.23 15.58
C THR A 721 1.39 5.11 14.38
N LYS A 722 0.74 4.51 13.36
CA LYS A 722 0.37 5.23 12.12
C LYS A 722 -0.49 6.47 12.41
N ASN A 723 -1.39 6.40 13.39
CA ASN A 723 -2.29 7.49 13.78
C ASN A 723 -1.51 8.66 14.42
N LYS A 724 -0.64 8.38 15.41
CA LYS A 724 0.24 9.40 16.02
C LYS A 724 1.13 10.11 14.98
N MET A 725 1.51 9.41 13.92
CA MET A 725 2.22 10.03 12.80
C MET A 725 1.35 10.93 11.92
N TYR A 726 0.11 10.53 11.60
CA TYR A 726 -0.83 11.40 10.89
C TYR A 726 -1.19 12.64 11.73
N GLU A 727 -1.40 12.49 13.04
CA GLU A 727 -1.61 13.58 14.00
C GLU A 727 -0.41 14.55 14.01
N ARG A 728 0.83 14.03 14.01
CA ARG A 728 2.04 14.87 13.90
C ARG A 728 2.14 15.57 12.55
N VAL A 729 1.82 14.91 11.43
CA VAL A 729 1.79 15.56 10.11
C VAL A 729 0.72 16.66 10.08
N GLU A 730 -0.46 16.43 10.65
CA GLU A 730 -1.53 17.42 10.74
C GLU A 730 -1.14 18.61 11.65
N LEU A 731 -0.44 18.35 12.76
CA LEU A 731 0.14 19.39 13.61
C LEU A 731 1.22 20.20 12.88
N LEU A 732 2.08 19.55 12.09
CA LEU A 732 3.08 20.24 11.25
C LEU A 732 2.42 21.08 10.15
N MET A 733 1.39 20.57 9.47
CA MET A 733 0.58 21.35 8.52
C MET A 733 0.00 22.60 9.21
N LYS A 734 -0.60 22.40 10.39
CA LYS A 734 -1.21 23.48 11.18
C LYS A 734 -0.20 24.50 11.73
N LYS A 735 1.05 24.10 12.03
CA LYS A 735 2.10 24.99 12.55
C LYS A 735 2.90 25.72 11.47
N PHE A 736 3.14 25.10 10.31
CA PHE A 736 4.08 25.64 9.32
C PHE A 736 3.40 26.14 8.03
N ILE A 737 2.24 25.59 7.66
CA ILE A 737 1.60 25.85 6.36
C ILE A 737 0.29 26.63 6.52
N ASP A 738 -0.42 26.46 7.63
CA ASP A 738 -1.66 27.19 7.90
C ASP A 738 -1.51 28.63 8.43
N PRO A 739 -0.55 28.99 9.32
CA PRO A 739 -0.60 30.29 10.00
C PRO A 739 -0.06 31.46 9.16
N LYS A 740 0.59 31.18 8.02
CA LYS A 740 1.06 32.20 7.07
C LYS A 740 0.19 32.35 5.82
N MET A 741 -1.00 31.72 5.77
CA MET A 741 -1.93 31.87 4.64
C MET A 741 -2.79 33.14 4.74
N SER A 742 -2.14 34.26 5.06
CA SER A 742 -2.62 35.59 4.71
C SER A 742 -2.34 35.83 3.23
N TYR A 743 -3.09 35.15 2.36
CA TYR A 743 -3.21 35.62 0.98
C TYR A 743 -4.10 36.85 1.02
N PRO A 744 -3.61 38.06 0.65
CA PRO A 744 -4.47 39.21 0.56
C PRO A 744 -5.37 38.97 -0.65
N ILE A 745 -6.60 38.53 -0.39
CA ILE A 745 -7.66 38.43 -1.41
C ILE A 745 -7.82 39.79 -2.12
N ASP A 746 -7.47 40.88 -1.43
CA ASP A 746 -7.41 42.23 -1.92
C ASP A 746 -6.43 42.45 -3.09
N GLN A 747 -5.36 41.66 -3.24
CA GLN A 747 -4.46 41.72 -4.40
C GLN A 747 -5.19 41.47 -5.73
N ILE A 748 -6.27 40.67 -5.72
CA ILE A 748 -7.10 40.42 -6.91
C ILE A 748 -7.79 41.71 -7.36
N TYR A 749 -8.22 42.55 -6.41
CA TYR A 749 -8.78 43.86 -6.69
C TYR A 749 -7.69 44.84 -7.13
N ASP A 750 -6.57 44.88 -6.41
CA ASP A 750 -5.50 45.85 -6.64
C ASP A 750 -4.81 45.65 -8.00
N GLN A 751 -4.62 44.40 -8.44
CA GLN A 751 -4.06 44.09 -9.77
C GLN A 751 -4.93 44.65 -10.92
N LYS A 752 -6.26 44.65 -10.77
CA LYS A 752 -7.20 45.18 -11.78
C LYS A 752 -7.38 46.69 -11.72
N LEU A 753 -6.92 47.33 -10.64
CA LEU A 753 -7.10 48.76 -10.39
C LEU A 753 -5.78 49.54 -10.49
N ARG A 754 -4.66 48.85 -10.72
CA ARG A 754 -3.31 49.44 -10.87
C ARG A 754 -3.23 50.56 -11.92
N LEU A 755 -4.01 50.45 -13.00
CA LEU A 755 -4.06 51.44 -14.10
C LEU A 755 -5.09 52.56 -13.86
N THR A 756 -5.72 52.61 -12.68
CA THR A 756 -6.75 53.62 -12.37
C THR A 756 -6.29 54.57 -11.27
N SER A 757 -6.73 55.82 -11.31
CA SER A 757 -6.41 56.82 -10.28
C SER A 757 -6.79 56.32 -8.88
N LYS A 758 -5.99 56.65 -7.85
CA LYS A 758 -6.16 56.12 -6.48
C LYS A 758 -7.61 56.26 -5.95
N LYS A 759 -8.29 57.37 -6.26
CA LYS A 759 -9.70 57.65 -5.91
C LYS A 759 -10.69 56.73 -6.66
N MET A 760 -10.48 56.50 -7.97
CA MET A 760 -11.30 55.57 -8.76
C MET A 760 -11.03 54.10 -8.40
N ALA A 761 -9.79 53.76 -8.06
CA ALA A 761 -9.42 52.45 -7.55
C ALA A 761 -10.18 52.14 -6.25
N ALA A 762 -10.11 53.04 -5.26
CA ALA A 762 -10.79 52.87 -3.98
C ALA A 762 -12.31 52.68 -4.12
N THR A 763 -12.98 53.52 -4.92
CA THR A 763 -14.44 53.42 -5.14
C THR A 763 -14.84 52.14 -5.88
N ARG A 764 -14.08 51.71 -6.90
CA ARG A 764 -14.30 50.43 -7.59
C ARG A 764 -14.07 49.23 -6.68
N LYS A 765 -13.01 49.25 -5.85
CA LYS A 765 -12.71 48.21 -4.85
C LYS A 765 -13.85 48.08 -3.82
N GLN A 766 -14.33 49.20 -3.26
CA GLN A 766 -15.47 49.21 -2.35
C GLN A 766 -16.75 48.71 -3.01
N LYS A 767 -17.04 49.12 -4.27
CA LYS A 767 -18.20 48.63 -5.03
C LYS A 767 -18.14 47.11 -5.22
N TRP A 768 -17.00 46.57 -5.61
CA TRP A 768 -16.82 45.12 -5.78
C TRP A 768 -16.89 44.36 -4.46
N GLN A 769 -16.25 44.82 -3.38
CA GLN A 769 -16.36 44.22 -2.04
C GLN A 769 -17.82 44.25 -1.52
N ARG A 770 -18.58 45.32 -1.79
CA ARG A 770 -20.02 45.43 -1.46
C ARG A 770 -20.86 44.42 -2.24
N LEU A 771 -20.61 44.28 -3.55
CA LEU A 771 -21.25 43.24 -4.37
C LEU A 771 -20.85 41.83 -3.88
N GLU A 772 -19.61 41.62 -3.44
CA GLU A 772 -19.16 40.32 -2.92
C GLU A 772 -19.91 39.93 -1.65
N LYS A 773 -19.99 40.88 -0.72
CA LYS A 773 -20.67 40.74 0.56
C LYS A 773 -22.15 40.36 0.40
N TYR A 774 -22.86 40.92 -0.58
CA TYR A 774 -24.29 40.66 -0.78
C TYR A 774 -24.61 39.51 -1.74
N PHE A 775 -23.88 39.38 -2.85
CA PHE A 775 -24.21 38.43 -3.92
C PHE A 775 -23.33 37.18 -3.97
N GLY A 776 -22.17 37.19 -3.29
CA GLY A 776 -21.18 36.10 -3.34
C GLY A 776 -21.80 34.70 -3.17
N GLY A 777 -22.63 34.52 -2.15
CA GLY A 777 -23.27 33.25 -1.80
C GLY A 777 -24.42 32.80 -2.70
N ILE A 778 -24.94 33.67 -3.59
CA ILE A 778 -26.00 33.34 -4.57
C ILE A 778 -25.53 33.41 -6.04
N THR A 779 -24.27 33.76 -6.30
CA THR A 779 -23.75 33.91 -7.68
C THR A 779 -23.92 32.67 -8.56
N GLN A 780 -23.87 31.47 -7.99
CA GLN A 780 -24.09 30.22 -8.72
C GLN A 780 -25.56 30.01 -9.14
N MET A 781 -26.53 30.68 -8.49
CA MET A 781 -27.94 30.69 -8.92
C MET A 781 -28.13 31.39 -10.27
N SER A 782 -27.16 32.16 -10.77
CA SER A 782 -27.25 32.83 -12.09
C SER A 782 -27.45 31.89 -13.27
N LYS A 783 -27.23 30.58 -13.09
CA LYS A 783 -27.50 29.54 -14.08
C LYS A 783 -28.92 28.94 -13.99
N MET A 784 -29.74 29.38 -13.04
CA MET A 784 -31.04 28.79 -12.74
C MET A 784 -32.18 29.58 -13.38
N SER A 785 -33.19 28.88 -13.90
CA SER A 785 -34.44 29.49 -14.36
C SER A 785 -35.30 29.95 -13.16
N LYS A 786 -36.28 30.83 -13.42
CA LYS A 786 -37.25 31.27 -12.39
C LYS A 786 -38.02 30.09 -11.76
N THR A 787 -38.35 29.08 -12.56
CA THR A 787 -39.02 27.84 -12.10
C THR A 787 -38.11 26.91 -11.28
N GLN A 788 -36.79 26.91 -11.54
CA GLN A 788 -35.83 26.22 -10.67
C GLN A 788 -35.62 26.99 -9.35
N ILE A 789 -35.73 28.32 -9.37
CA ILE A 789 -35.63 29.15 -8.16
C ILE A 789 -36.84 28.97 -7.24
N SER A 790 -38.07 28.91 -7.76
CA SER A 790 -39.26 28.60 -6.93
C SER A 790 -39.23 27.17 -6.35
N ASN A 791 -38.56 26.25 -7.04
CA ASN A 791 -38.31 24.89 -6.55
C ASN A 791 -37.16 24.77 -5.52
N ASN A 792 -36.51 25.88 -5.16
CA ASN A 792 -35.51 25.88 -4.08
C ASN A 792 -36.18 25.75 -2.71
N VAL A 793 -35.44 25.15 -1.78
CA VAL A 793 -35.84 25.04 -0.38
C VAL A 793 -35.10 26.09 0.45
N ALA A 794 -35.84 27.02 1.04
CA ALA A 794 -35.28 28.04 1.91
C ALA A 794 -35.08 27.52 3.34
N ILE A 795 -33.94 27.86 3.95
CA ILE A 795 -33.61 27.56 5.35
C ILE A 795 -33.27 28.89 6.03
N ILE A 796 -34.14 29.40 6.90
CA ILE A 796 -34.03 30.76 7.47
C ILE A 796 -33.75 30.69 8.98
N VAL A 797 -32.83 31.54 9.46
CA VAL A 797 -32.50 31.74 10.88
C VAL A 797 -32.59 33.24 11.19
N GLY A 798 -33.37 33.63 12.19
CA GLY A 798 -33.72 35.04 12.43
C GLY A 798 -34.97 35.47 11.64
N GLN A 799 -36.14 34.90 11.96
CA GLN A 799 -37.36 35.18 11.18
C GLN A 799 -37.75 36.67 11.21
N GLN A 800 -37.48 37.37 12.31
CA GLN A 800 -37.81 38.79 12.46
C GLN A 800 -36.90 39.68 11.58
N GLU A 801 -35.60 39.41 11.56
CA GLU A 801 -34.62 40.12 10.75
C GLU A 801 -34.78 39.82 9.25
N GLU A 802 -35.13 38.57 8.91
CA GLU A 802 -35.29 38.10 7.53
C GLU A 802 -36.75 38.15 7.03
N MET A 803 -37.61 38.99 7.62
CA MET A 803 -39.04 39.05 7.26
C MET A 803 -39.29 39.32 5.77
N ASN A 804 -38.41 40.07 5.11
CA ASN A 804 -38.48 40.30 3.66
C ASN A 804 -38.16 39.03 2.85
N ALA A 805 -37.20 38.21 3.30
CA ALA A 805 -36.90 36.92 2.71
C ALA A 805 -38.08 35.95 2.86
N VAL A 806 -38.72 35.93 4.05
CA VAL A 806 -39.92 35.12 4.31
C VAL A 806 -41.05 35.50 3.35
N ARG A 807 -41.35 36.80 3.21
CA ARG A 807 -42.40 37.30 2.30
C ARG A 807 -42.09 36.99 0.84
N GLU A 808 -40.86 37.16 0.37
CA GLU A 808 -40.47 36.81 -1.01
C GLU A 808 -40.55 35.30 -1.26
N CYS A 809 -40.14 34.46 -0.30
CA CYS A 809 -40.27 33.01 -0.41
C CYS A 809 -41.74 32.57 -0.49
N GLN A 810 -42.62 33.18 0.32
CA GLN A 810 -44.08 32.94 0.24
C GLN A 810 -44.65 33.33 -1.12
N LYS A 811 -44.33 34.53 -1.63
CA LYS A 811 -44.76 34.99 -2.97
C LYS A 811 -44.31 34.07 -4.11
N LEU A 812 -43.21 33.34 -3.94
CA LEU A 812 -42.67 32.39 -4.92
C LEU A 812 -43.06 30.93 -4.67
N GLY A 813 -43.87 30.64 -3.63
CA GLY A 813 -44.26 29.27 -3.26
C GLY A 813 -43.12 28.40 -2.72
N MET A 814 -41.97 28.99 -2.38
CA MET A 814 -40.78 28.26 -1.92
C MET A 814 -40.99 27.64 -0.54
N LYS A 815 -40.62 26.37 -0.38
CA LYS A 815 -40.78 25.66 0.89
C LYS A 815 -39.73 26.09 1.91
N MET A 816 -40.21 26.52 3.09
CA MET A 816 -39.38 27.14 4.12
C MET A 816 -39.21 26.27 5.36
N PHE A 817 -37.95 26.09 5.76
CA PHE A 817 -37.54 25.56 7.05
C PHE A 817 -37.00 26.70 7.91
N THR A 818 -37.67 27.03 9.02
CA THR A 818 -37.28 28.21 9.81
C THR A 818 -36.95 27.84 11.25
N VAL A 819 -35.83 28.38 11.74
CA VAL A 819 -35.54 28.40 13.18
C VAL A 819 -36.31 29.57 13.78
N ILE A 820 -37.17 29.26 14.76
CA ILE A 820 -38.19 30.17 15.31
C ILE A 820 -37.96 30.26 16.82
N ASP A 821 -37.65 31.46 17.30
CA ASP A 821 -37.64 31.75 18.73
C ASP A 821 -39.03 32.22 19.21
N THR A 822 -39.20 32.44 20.52
CA THR A 822 -40.50 32.74 21.13
C THR A 822 -41.12 34.06 20.67
N ASN A 823 -40.35 34.97 20.09
CA ASN A 823 -40.84 36.21 19.46
C ASN A 823 -41.29 36.03 17.99
N CYS A 824 -41.03 34.88 17.37
CA CYS A 824 -41.31 34.61 15.96
C CYS A 824 -42.74 34.06 15.76
N ASN A 825 -43.29 34.19 14.54
CA ASN A 825 -44.62 33.67 14.20
C ASN A 825 -44.51 32.31 13.48
N PRO A 826 -44.89 31.18 14.12
CA PRO A 826 -44.80 29.85 13.51
C PRO A 826 -45.77 29.62 12.35
N LYS A 827 -46.77 30.48 12.14
CA LYS A 827 -47.70 30.36 10.98
C LYS A 827 -47.06 30.73 9.64
N LEU A 828 -45.91 31.43 9.64
CA LEU A 828 -45.28 31.94 8.42
C LEU A 828 -44.34 30.93 7.71
N SER A 829 -44.26 29.67 8.15
CA SER A 829 -43.31 28.67 7.62
C SER A 829 -43.87 27.25 7.63
N ASP A 830 -43.59 26.48 6.56
CA ASP A 830 -44.02 25.08 6.44
C ASP A 830 -43.40 24.17 7.51
N HIS A 831 -42.12 24.38 7.82
CA HIS A 831 -41.31 23.48 8.63
C HIS A 831 -40.54 24.24 9.72
N ILE A 832 -41.27 24.52 10.79
CA ILE A 832 -40.74 25.22 11.97
C ILE A 832 -39.77 24.35 12.79
N ILE A 833 -38.79 25.00 13.40
CA ILE A 833 -37.90 24.44 14.42
C ILE A 833 -37.89 25.42 15.60
N PRO A 834 -38.68 25.17 16.67
CA PRO A 834 -38.74 26.06 17.82
C PRO A 834 -37.45 25.95 18.63
N ALA A 835 -36.61 26.98 18.60
CA ALA A 835 -35.27 26.99 19.20
C ALA A 835 -34.67 28.40 19.28
N ASN A 836 -33.76 28.59 20.24
CA ASN A 836 -32.91 29.77 20.36
C ASN A 836 -32.13 30.06 19.06
N ASP A 837 -32.29 31.23 18.47
CA ASP A 837 -31.56 31.69 17.28
C ASP A 837 -30.56 32.84 17.56
N ASP A 838 -30.51 33.35 18.79
CA ASP A 838 -29.47 34.27 19.25
C ASP A 838 -28.18 33.53 19.62
N SER A 839 -28.30 32.32 20.17
CA SER A 839 -27.14 31.52 20.57
C SER A 839 -26.43 30.88 19.38
N ARG A 840 -25.17 31.27 19.17
CA ARG A 840 -24.27 30.65 18.19
C ARG A 840 -24.14 29.12 18.36
N THR A 841 -24.14 28.62 19.60
CA THR A 841 -24.03 27.16 19.86
C THR A 841 -25.33 26.41 19.54
N SER A 842 -26.48 27.06 19.71
CA SER A 842 -27.80 26.54 19.31
C SER A 842 -27.89 26.42 17.79
N ILE A 843 -27.60 27.51 17.06
CA ILE A 843 -27.60 27.56 15.60
C ILE A 843 -26.61 26.52 15.03
N GLN A 844 -25.40 26.44 15.59
CA GLN A 844 -24.38 25.48 15.15
C GLN A 844 -24.85 24.02 15.31
N TYR A 845 -25.57 23.69 16.39
CA TYR A 845 -26.13 22.35 16.59
C TYR A 845 -27.19 22.04 15.53
N ILE A 846 -28.13 22.97 15.30
CA ILE A 846 -29.24 22.78 14.35
C ILE A 846 -28.74 22.68 12.91
N LEU A 847 -27.96 23.66 12.46
CA LEU A 847 -27.37 23.66 11.10
C LEU A 847 -26.42 22.46 10.90
N GLY A 848 -25.71 22.03 11.94
CA GLY A 848 -24.90 20.81 11.91
C GLY A 848 -25.72 19.55 11.64
N GLN A 849 -26.91 19.42 12.24
CA GLN A 849 -27.82 18.29 12.01
C GLN A 849 -28.57 18.38 10.68
N MET A 850 -28.88 19.59 10.19
CA MET A 850 -29.36 19.79 8.81
C MET A 850 -28.30 19.34 7.81
N LEU A 851 -27.05 19.80 7.96
CA LEU A 851 -25.93 19.50 7.07
C LEU A 851 -25.65 18.00 6.98
N THR A 852 -25.67 17.27 8.10
CA THR A 852 -25.48 15.81 8.07
C THR A 852 -26.64 15.11 7.35
N SER A 853 -27.89 15.58 7.55
CA SER A 853 -29.07 15.04 6.88
C SER A 853 -29.04 15.27 5.36
N ILE A 854 -28.69 16.50 4.91
CA ILE A 854 -28.49 16.85 3.49
C ILE A 854 -27.42 15.93 2.86
N ARG A 855 -26.22 15.91 3.45
CA ARG A 855 -25.08 15.17 2.88
C ARG A 855 -25.31 13.66 2.85
N PHE A 856 -26.04 13.13 3.82
CA PHE A 856 -26.43 11.72 3.82
C PHE A 856 -27.40 11.41 2.66
N ALA A 857 -28.42 12.23 2.47
CA ALA A 857 -29.37 12.08 1.36
C ALA A 857 -28.71 12.26 -0.03
N GLN A 858 -27.85 13.26 -0.20
CA GLN A 858 -27.05 13.44 -1.43
C GLN A 858 -26.16 12.22 -1.72
N LYS A 859 -25.52 11.66 -0.68
CA LYS A 859 -24.70 10.44 -0.81
C LYS A 859 -25.54 9.22 -1.20
N LEU A 860 -26.77 9.10 -0.67
CA LEU A 860 -27.72 8.07 -1.10
C LEU A 860 -28.15 8.26 -2.56
N ARG A 861 -28.52 9.48 -2.97
CA ARG A 861 -28.85 9.82 -4.37
C ARG A 861 -27.72 9.40 -5.32
N ARG A 862 -26.48 9.81 -5.04
CA ARG A 862 -25.30 9.45 -5.86
C ARG A 862 -25.12 7.93 -5.96
N LYS A 863 -25.27 7.19 -4.85
CA LYS A 863 -25.19 5.72 -4.85
C LYS A 863 -26.30 5.05 -5.69
N VAL A 864 -27.52 5.56 -5.60
CA VAL A 864 -28.66 5.03 -6.39
C VAL A 864 -28.50 5.34 -7.87
N ALA A 865 -28.02 6.53 -8.22
CA ALA A 865 -27.72 6.91 -9.61
C ALA A 865 -26.64 5.99 -10.22
N VAL A 866 -25.50 5.81 -9.54
CA VAL A 866 -24.43 4.89 -10.00
C VAL A 866 -24.93 3.44 -10.11
N LYS A 867 -25.79 2.99 -9.19
CA LYS A 867 -26.37 1.64 -9.30
C LYS A 867 -27.36 1.52 -10.47
N ARG A 868 -28.09 2.57 -10.82
CA ARG A 868 -28.97 2.59 -12.00
C ARG A 868 -28.16 2.58 -13.29
N SER A 869 -27.10 3.38 -13.42
CA SER A 869 -26.26 3.35 -14.63
C SER A 869 -25.59 1.98 -14.83
N LEU A 870 -25.17 1.30 -13.75
CA LEU A 870 -24.66 -0.09 -13.76
C LEU A 870 -25.75 -1.18 -13.86
N LEU A 871 -26.99 -0.80 -14.20
CA LEU A 871 -28.10 -1.71 -14.53
C LEU A 871 -28.71 -1.40 -15.91
N PHE A 872 -28.18 -0.37 -16.59
CA PHE A 872 -28.53 0.02 -17.96
C PHE A 872 -27.33 -0.16 -18.91
N LEU A 873 -26.11 -0.17 -18.37
CA LEU A 873 -24.94 -0.88 -18.89
C LEU A 873 -24.96 -2.31 -18.33
#